data_AF-A0A7M3MCT7-F1
#
_entry.id   AF-A0A7M3MCT7-F1
#
_cell.length_a   1.000
_cell.length_b   1.000
_cell.length_c   1.000
_cell.angle_alpha   90.00
_cell.angle_beta   90.00
_cell.angle_gamma   90.00
#
_symmetry.space_group_name_H-M   'P 1'
#
loop_
_entity.id
_entity.type
_entity.pdbx_description
1 polymer ?
#
loop_
_entity_poly.entity_id
_entity_poly.type
_entity_poly.pdbx_seq_one_letter_code
_entity_poly.pdbx_strand_id
1 'polypeptide(L)'
;MGSRFQSPTMRQSPLLLRLELLIGSLAILVLAQAFNGGLSLATLDTLSTRAVVSKARVVGNDLALKLEGAVRYGKTLESFYGMPQVLDGLRQDMPELSGAYIATPDGVVVHSLDQKHSGALLNELTGPQPPGVLDQSSNHEPVVQTHAGRYHVILPIRGPDHALAGTLALAFPTAVVDQRIKQGLDNNLQALLISTAGAALLLAFGLFLFLRIRPDGTFSKARLYAVLLLALGGAQLFYSLNNIQFFRDQYLDIARITARQLTSLVERDIETLLNKGVSIEKLRNIEEPFARIVRASPEVQDIAVLAVDSRVLNLADATGAVTDPQKLATAADADLGYAVVLPLEREVGSGETSEGYIQVRLSRPTLNAAIREIVMDAGTVAVIAILFLVEMTILFMVYVRKSAARRPGNGAALAARHAVQTAPPLRGQDLYGVIRPVAFLFLFAIDMSLSFIPLRMEELYTPMLGLSKDIILGLPISVEMGAAGVMVAFSGPWIDKRGWLEPFVTGLVLCAAGYFLSGAAGSAMEFIAARGLVGLGYGLGLMATQGFVIANTGPGEKARGITHMFAGVYAGSLCGGAAGAMLAQRMGYASVFYAASAILVLVVLFALLCLRATARTRAPSAESRPETHTRLSFRKLLRFMTNRDVFALAMLSILPSALVLIGFLNYLLPIYLSRTGATQSDIGRILMIYGVCLIYVAPYIGRLVDDSSRKRLYIVLSGAIGAAGMLVYYIWGGLPAAALAVLLLGLSASFGFASQNAYALNLRITRDLGESTAIGLTNAVERLGQVLGPLMFGWVIAVAGLQNGVTFTGLGYLALTILFVFMAREVRMPARAAARK
;
A
#
# COMPACT_ATOMS: atom_id res chain seq x y z
N MET A 1 17.94 71.70 -9.97
CA MET A 1 17.60 71.52 -8.53
C MET A 1 16.30 70.74 -8.48
N GLY A 2 16.30 69.56 -7.85
CA GLY A 2 15.12 68.69 -7.79
C GLY A 2 15.50 67.21 -7.75
N SER A 3 16.33 66.85 -6.76
CA SER A 3 16.73 65.47 -6.50
C SER A 3 15.88 64.87 -5.38
N ARG A 4 15.62 63.56 -5.50
CA ARG A 4 15.24 62.58 -4.46
C ARG A 4 13.82 62.68 -3.88
N PHE A 5 13.04 61.60 -4.05
CA PHE A 5 12.75 60.63 -2.98
C PHE A 5 11.96 59.46 -3.59
N GLN A 6 12.67 58.48 -4.16
CA GLN A 6 12.10 57.13 -4.35
C GLN A 6 12.17 56.40 -3.01
N SER A 7 11.01 56.03 -2.47
CA SER A 7 10.89 55.23 -1.26
C SER A 7 11.55 53.84 -1.44
N PRO A 8 12.32 53.34 -0.46
CA PRO A 8 12.93 52.02 -0.55
C PRO A 8 11.84 50.96 -0.30
N THR A 9 11.46 50.22 -1.33
CA THR A 9 10.77 48.94 -1.14
C THR A 9 11.75 48.01 -0.43
N MET A 10 11.45 47.63 0.82
CA MET A 10 12.28 46.71 1.59
C MET A 10 12.42 45.39 0.83
N ARG A 11 13.57 45.20 0.18
CA ARG A 11 13.98 43.95 -0.48
C ARG A 11 14.33 42.92 0.58
N GLN A 12 13.73 41.73 0.52
CA GLN A 12 14.26 40.57 1.24
C GLN A 12 15.72 40.35 0.82
N SER A 13 16.62 40.15 1.78
CA SER A 13 17.99 39.79 1.44
C SER A 13 17.97 38.43 0.73
N PRO A 14 18.65 38.28 -0.43
CA PRO A 14 18.66 37.02 -1.18
C PRO A 14 19.23 35.86 -0.34
N LEU A 15 20.04 36.17 0.68
CA LEU A 15 20.55 35.21 1.67
C LEU A 15 19.47 34.64 2.58
N LEU A 16 18.59 35.48 3.16
CA LEU A 16 17.49 34.99 4.00
C LEU A 16 16.53 34.09 3.22
N LEU A 17 16.25 34.43 1.96
CA LEU A 17 15.40 33.62 1.09
C LEU A 17 16.04 32.25 0.79
N ARG A 18 17.36 32.20 0.56
CA ARG A 18 18.10 30.94 0.39
C ARG A 18 18.09 30.08 1.64
N LEU A 19 18.21 30.69 2.81
CA LEU A 19 18.19 29.98 4.09
C LEU A 19 16.81 29.38 4.38
N GLU A 20 15.74 30.15 4.16
CA GLU A 20 14.37 29.64 4.28
C GLU A 20 14.14 28.47 3.30
N LEU A 21 14.57 28.61 2.03
CA LEU A 21 14.50 27.55 1.02
C LEU A 21 15.25 26.29 1.47
N LEU A 22 16.46 26.46 2.01
CA LEU A 22 17.28 25.35 2.50
C LEU A 22 16.56 24.61 3.64
N ILE A 23 16.07 25.34 4.64
CA ILE A 23 15.40 24.76 5.82
C ILE A 23 14.13 23.99 5.41
N GLY A 24 13.29 24.59 4.56
CA GLY A 24 12.08 23.91 4.07
C GLY A 24 12.39 22.65 3.28
N SER A 25 13.40 22.71 2.42
CA SER A 25 13.83 21.55 1.60
C SER A 25 14.46 20.46 2.46
N LEU A 26 15.21 20.83 3.49
CA LEU A 26 15.83 19.90 4.45
C LEU A 26 14.75 19.16 5.26
N ALA A 27 13.70 19.87 5.71
CA ALA A 27 12.60 19.25 6.42
C ALA A 27 11.89 18.18 5.57
N ILE A 28 11.65 18.46 4.28
CA ILE A 28 11.04 17.49 3.34
C ILE A 28 11.98 16.29 3.12
N LEU A 29 13.28 16.55 2.92
CA LEU A 29 14.27 15.49 2.77
C LEU A 29 14.30 14.57 3.99
N VAL A 30 14.34 15.13 5.20
CA VAL A 30 14.33 14.36 6.45
C VAL A 30 13.06 13.53 6.57
N LEU A 31 11.89 14.08 6.23
CA LEU A 31 10.63 13.35 6.31
C LEU A 31 10.56 12.20 5.29
N ALA A 32 11.05 12.43 4.07
CA ALA A 32 11.13 11.39 3.04
C ALA A 32 12.14 10.30 3.38
N GLN A 33 13.28 10.66 3.98
CA GLN A 33 14.30 9.73 4.46
C GLN A 33 13.79 8.95 5.69
N ALA A 34 13.11 9.60 6.63
CA ALA A 34 12.49 8.94 7.78
C ALA A 34 11.44 7.91 7.34
N PHE A 35 10.63 8.21 6.32
CA PHE A 35 9.69 7.25 5.75
C PHE A 35 10.42 6.04 5.14
N ASN A 36 11.46 6.26 4.32
CA ASN A 36 12.20 5.18 3.67
C ASN A 36 13.03 4.35 4.67
N GLY A 37 13.66 5.01 5.64
CA GLY A 37 14.39 4.37 6.73
C GLY A 37 13.47 3.57 7.65
N GLY A 38 12.30 4.10 8.00
CA GLY A 38 11.28 3.38 8.77
C GLY A 38 10.76 2.14 8.03
N LEU A 39 10.54 2.27 6.72
CA LEU A 39 10.18 1.13 5.88
C LEU A 39 11.30 0.08 5.91
N SER A 40 12.54 0.47 5.63
CA SER A 40 13.73 -0.41 5.66
C SER A 40 13.89 -1.15 6.98
N LEU A 41 13.76 -0.44 8.10
CA LEU A 41 13.80 -1.00 9.45
C LEU A 41 12.70 -2.04 9.70
N ALA A 42 11.49 -1.78 9.23
CA ALA A 42 10.40 -2.74 9.36
C ALA A 42 10.66 -4.03 8.55
N THR A 43 11.34 -3.97 7.39
CA THR A 43 11.74 -5.20 6.68
C THR A 43 12.87 -5.94 7.38
N LEU A 44 13.81 -5.23 8.02
CA LEU A 44 14.83 -5.89 8.81
C LEU A 44 14.23 -6.71 9.94
N ASP A 45 13.22 -6.16 10.62
CA ASP A 45 12.46 -6.86 11.65
C ASP A 45 11.75 -8.10 11.09
N THR A 46 11.05 -7.94 9.95
CA THR A 46 10.34 -9.08 9.31
C THR A 46 11.31 -10.18 8.85
N LEU A 47 12.44 -9.81 8.25
CA LEU A 47 13.45 -10.77 7.78
C LEU A 47 14.15 -11.47 8.94
N SER A 48 14.49 -10.74 10.00
CA SER A 48 15.13 -11.31 11.20
C SER A 48 14.19 -12.29 11.90
N THR A 49 12.91 -11.94 12.01
CA THR A 49 11.88 -12.81 12.58
C THR A 49 11.69 -14.05 11.70
N ARG A 50 11.60 -13.89 10.37
CA ARG A 50 11.51 -15.04 9.43
C ARG A 50 12.72 -15.96 9.53
N ALA A 51 13.93 -15.42 9.69
CA ALA A 51 15.13 -16.24 9.84
C ALA A 51 15.07 -17.11 11.11
N VAL A 52 14.66 -16.52 12.24
CA VAL A 52 14.51 -17.27 13.52
C VAL A 52 13.40 -18.31 13.41
N VAL A 53 12.26 -17.94 12.83
CA VAL A 53 11.13 -18.86 12.61
C VAL A 53 11.51 -19.99 11.65
N SER A 54 12.21 -19.70 10.56
CA SER A 54 12.66 -20.72 9.60
C SER A 54 13.60 -21.71 10.27
N LYS A 55 14.54 -21.23 11.09
CA LYS A 55 15.41 -22.08 11.89
C LYS A 55 14.63 -22.98 12.85
N ALA A 56 13.68 -22.40 13.59
CA ALA A 56 12.81 -23.12 14.50
C ALA A 56 11.93 -24.15 13.78
N ARG A 57 11.46 -23.82 12.58
CA ARG A 57 10.65 -24.70 11.74
C ARG A 57 11.44 -25.93 11.32
N VAL A 58 12.67 -25.76 10.86
CA VAL A 58 13.52 -26.87 10.42
C VAL A 58 13.75 -27.86 11.57
N VAL A 59 14.27 -27.37 12.69
CA VAL A 59 14.64 -28.22 13.85
C VAL A 59 13.39 -28.78 14.52
N GLY A 60 12.37 -27.95 14.70
CA GLY A 60 11.11 -28.37 15.32
C GLY A 60 10.34 -29.38 14.49
N ASN A 61 10.33 -29.25 13.16
CA ASN A 61 9.64 -30.18 12.29
C ASN A 61 10.33 -31.55 12.25
N ASP A 62 11.67 -31.59 12.30
CA ASP A 62 12.41 -32.86 12.47
C ASP A 62 12.00 -33.58 13.76
N LEU A 63 11.97 -32.86 14.89
CA LEU A 63 11.52 -33.43 16.15
C LEU A 63 10.05 -33.86 16.10
N ALA A 64 9.17 -33.02 15.55
CA ALA A 64 7.75 -33.35 15.39
C ALA A 64 7.57 -34.62 14.58
N LEU A 65 8.28 -34.77 13.45
CA LEU A 65 8.23 -35.97 12.61
C LEU A 65 8.72 -37.23 13.35
N LYS A 66 9.79 -37.12 14.14
CA LYS A 66 10.29 -38.23 14.97
C LYS A 66 9.23 -38.65 16.01
N LEU A 67 8.53 -37.69 16.61
CA LEU A 67 7.42 -37.94 17.53
C LEU A 67 6.21 -38.55 16.82
N GLU A 68 5.81 -38.02 15.66
CA GLU A 68 4.71 -38.57 14.84
C GLU A 68 4.97 -40.03 14.47
N GLY A 69 6.21 -40.37 14.09
CA GLY A 69 6.61 -41.74 13.80
C GLY A 69 6.31 -42.67 14.98
N ALA A 70 6.74 -42.29 16.19
CA ALA A 70 6.51 -43.08 17.39
C ALA A 70 5.02 -43.11 17.82
N VAL A 71 4.28 -42.01 17.67
CA VAL A 71 2.84 -41.93 17.95
C VAL A 71 2.05 -42.82 16.99
N ARG A 72 2.44 -42.91 15.72
CA ARG A 72 1.83 -43.83 14.74
C ARG A 72 1.97 -45.30 15.11
N TYR A 73 3.01 -45.66 15.87
CA TYR A 73 3.18 -46.99 16.44
C TYR A 73 2.44 -47.19 17.78
N GLY A 74 1.58 -46.26 18.18
CA GLY A 74 0.69 -46.38 19.34
C GLY A 74 1.27 -45.87 20.66
N LYS A 75 2.43 -45.20 20.67
CA LYS A 75 2.93 -44.53 21.89
C LYS A 75 2.17 -43.23 22.16
N THR A 76 1.81 -43.00 23.43
CA THR A 76 1.27 -41.71 23.86
C THR A 76 2.39 -40.71 24.11
N LEU A 77 2.15 -39.41 23.90
CA LEU A 77 3.14 -38.35 24.12
C LEU A 77 3.68 -38.31 25.56
N GLU A 78 2.91 -38.81 26.53
CA GLU A 78 3.29 -38.89 27.96
C GLU A 78 4.28 -40.02 28.25
N SER A 79 4.29 -41.07 27.40
CA SER A 79 5.07 -42.29 27.61
C SER A 79 6.55 -42.17 27.20
N PHE A 80 6.97 -41.00 26.71
CA PHE A 80 8.33 -40.79 26.24
C PHE A 80 9.30 -40.53 27.40
N TYR A 81 10.15 -41.51 27.68
CA TYR A 81 11.25 -41.38 28.64
C TYR A 81 12.43 -40.63 28.02
N GLY A 82 13.11 -39.80 28.83
CA GLY A 82 14.29 -39.03 28.40
C GLY A 82 13.99 -37.81 27.54
N MET A 83 12.71 -37.47 27.30
CA MET A 83 12.33 -36.31 26.49
C MET A 83 12.94 -34.98 26.96
N PRO A 84 13.10 -34.69 28.27
CA PRO A 84 13.80 -33.48 28.72
C PRO A 84 15.25 -33.38 28.19
N GLN A 85 15.96 -34.50 28.04
CA GLN A 85 17.33 -34.53 27.51
C GLN A 85 17.34 -34.29 26.00
N VAL A 86 16.35 -34.83 25.28
CA VAL A 86 16.15 -34.56 23.85
C VAL A 86 15.84 -33.08 23.62
N LEU A 87 14.95 -32.50 24.44
CA LEU A 87 14.62 -31.08 24.40
C LEU A 87 15.81 -30.19 24.78
N ASP A 88 16.64 -30.61 25.74
CA ASP A 88 17.88 -29.90 26.08
C ASP A 88 18.94 -30.00 24.97
N GLY A 89 19.00 -31.13 24.25
CA GLY A 89 19.80 -31.30 23.04
C GLY A 89 19.46 -30.29 21.95
N LEU A 90 18.20 -29.84 21.85
CA LEU A 90 17.81 -28.76 20.93
C LEU A 90 18.57 -27.45 21.20
N ARG A 91 19.06 -27.20 22.42
CA ARG A 91 19.88 -26.01 22.71
C ARG A 91 21.25 -26.06 22.04
N GLN A 92 21.78 -27.23 21.69
CA GLN A 92 23.04 -27.33 20.94
C GLN A 92 22.86 -26.78 19.52
N ASP A 93 21.74 -27.11 18.87
CA ASP A 93 21.43 -26.63 17.52
C ASP A 93 20.81 -25.22 17.53
N MET A 94 20.11 -24.89 18.62
CA MET A 94 19.42 -23.62 18.84
C MET A 94 19.79 -23.03 20.22
N PRO A 95 20.98 -22.44 20.40
CA PRO A 95 21.39 -21.84 21.67
C PRO A 95 20.51 -20.66 22.10
N GLU A 96 19.76 -20.10 21.15
CA GLU A 96 18.79 -19.01 21.32
C GLU A 96 17.44 -19.49 21.93
N LEU A 97 17.25 -20.80 22.11
CA LEU A 97 16.01 -21.39 22.60
C LEU A 97 15.81 -21.09 24.10
N SER A 98 14.74 -20.35 24.42
CA SER A 98 14.36 -20.04 25.80
C SER A 98 13.42 -21.07 26.44
N GLY A 99 12.68 -21.81 25.63
CA GLY A 99 11.76 -22.85 26.09
C GLY A 99 11.35 -23.79 24.97
N ALA A 100 10.98 -25.01 25.33
CA ALA A 100 10.33 -25.98 24.45
C ALA A 100 9.27 -26.73 25.24
N TYR A 101 8.12 -26.95 24.63
CA TYR A 101 6.93 -27.53 25.25
C TYR A 101 6.30 -28.55 24.31
N ILE A 102 5.95 -29.72 24.83
CA ILE A 102 5.15 -30.73 24.14
C ILE A 102 3.84 -30.85 24.90
N ALA A 103 2.72 -30.61 24.22
CA ALA A 103 1.38 -30.63 24.81
C ALA A 103 0.48 -31.69 24.17
N THR A 104 -0.48 -32.20 24.95
CA THR A 104 -1.56 -33.07 24.48
C THR A 104 -2.56 -32.30 23.60
N PRO A 105 -3.50 -32.99 22.92
CA PRO A 105 -4.56 -32.32 22.13
C PRO A 105 -5.41 -31.35 22.95
N ASP A 106 -5.58 -31.62 24.26
CA ASP A 106 -6.29 -30.76 25.21
C ASP A 106 -5.48 -29.52 25.63
N GLY A 107 -4.24 -29.39 25.14
CA GLY A 107 -3.35 -28.27 25.41
C GLY A 107 -2.59 -28.39 26.73
N VAL A 108 -2.57 -29.56 27.39
CA VAL A 108 -1.80 -29.76 28.63
C VAL A 108 -0.35 -30.08 28.30
N VAL A 109 0.59 -29.30 28.83
CA VAL A 109 2.04 -29.52 28.60
C VAL A 109 2.52 -30.75 29.36
N VAL A 110 2.97 -31.77 28.65
CA VAL A 110 3.46 -33.03 29.22
C VAL A 110 4.97 -33.01 29.42
N HIS A 111 5.70 -32.48 28.42
CA HIS A 111 7.16 -32.35 28.50
C HIS A 111 7.55 -30.90 28.27
N SER A 112 8.47 -30.40 29.10
CA SER A 112 9.05 -29.07 28.95
C SER A 112 10.54 -29.08 29.24
N LEU A 113 11.25 -28.15 28.60
CA LEU A 113 12.64 -27.80 28.89
C LEU A 113 12.82 -27.30 30.34
N ASP A 114 11.81 -26.64 30.90
CA ASP A 114 11.76 -26.24 32.31
C ASP A 114 10.61 -26.98 32.99
N GLN A 115 10.96 -27.92 33.88
CA GLN A 115 10.01 -28.81 34.57
C GLN A 115 8.90 -28.07 35.32
N LYS A 116 9.08 -26.78 35.66
CA LYS A 116 8.04 -25.97 36.30
C LYS A 116 6.79 -25.76 35.44
N HIS A 117 6.90 -25.92 34.12
CA HIS A 117 5.79 -25.73 33.18
C HIS A 117 5.08 -27.03 32.80
N SER A 118 5.54 -28.19 33.30
CA SER A 118 4.82 -29.46 33.13
C SER A 118 3.49 -29.42 33.87
N GLY A 119 2.39 -29.71 33.17
CA GLY A 119 1.02 -29.64 33.66
C GLY A 119 0.31 -28.29 33.42
N ALA A 120 1.00 -27.26 32.92
CA ALA A 120 0.39 -26.00 32.56
C ALA A 120 -0.41 -26.10 31.24
N LEU A 121 -1.39 -25.21 31.06
CA LEU A 121 -2.08 -25.06 29.78
C LEU A 121 -1.18 -24.30 28.80
N LEU A 122 -1.02 -24.86 27.59
CA LEU A 122 -0.20 -24.27 26.54
C LEU A 122 -0.63 -22.83 26.22
N ASN A 123 -1.94 -22.55 26.23
CA ASN A 123 -2.49 -21.22 25.98
C ASN A 123 -2.08 -20.17 27.02
N GLU A 124 -1.79 -20.56 28.27
CA GLU A 124 -1.27 -19.64 29.28
C GLU A 124 0.19 -19.24 28.99
N LEU A 125 0.93 -20.10 28.29
CA LEU A 125 2.34 -19.89 27.96
C LEU A 125 2.52 -19.22 26.59
N THR A 126 1.68 -19.58 25.62
CA THR A 126 1.77 -19.11 24.22
C THR A 126 0.76 -18.02 23.87
N GLY A 127 -0.24 -17.76 24.71
CA GLY A 127 -1.38 -16.89 24.43
C GLY A 127 -2.58 -17.65 23.83
N PRO A 128 -3.78 -17.02 23.83
CA PRO A 128 -5.00 -17.62 23.29
C PRO A 128 -4.90 -17.78 21.77
N GLN A 129 -5.05 -19.02 21.29
CA GLN A 129 -5.03 -19.32 19.87
C GLN A 129 -6.42 -19.15 19.22
N PRO A 130 -6.51 -18.70 17.96
CA PRO A 130 -7.80 -18.65 17.26
C PRO A 130 -8.35 -20.07 17.06
N PRO A 131 -9.66 -20.30 17.27
CA PRO A 131 -10.24 -21.63 17.18
C PRO A 131 -10.11 -22.22 15.76
N GLY A 132 -9.65 -23.47 15.67
CA GLY A 132 -9.56 -24.24 14.42
C GLY A 132 -8.27 -24.06 13.59
N VAL A 133 -7.32 -23.21 14.03
CA VAL A 133 -6.09 -22.92 13.26
C VAL A 133 -5.17 -24.14 13.15
N LEU A 134 -4.97 -24.87 14.26
CA LEU A 134 -4.12 -26.07 14.28
C LEU A 134 -4.73 -27.25 13.52
N ASP A 135 -6.06 -27.32 13.44
CA ASP A 135 -6.77 -28.37 12.70
C ASP A 135 -6.77 -28.12 11.19
N GLN A 136 -6.92 -26.85 10.77
CA GLN A 136 -7.00 -26.44 9.36
C GLN A 136 -5.64 -26.24 8.67
N SER A 137 -4.52 -26.22 9.39
CA SER A 137 -3.19 -26.10 8.77
C SER A 137 -2.88 -27.35 7.94
N SER A 138 -3.11 -27.28 6.63
CA SER A 138 -3.10 -28.44 5.73
C SER A 138 -1.70 -29.00 5.45
N ASN A 139 -0.61 -28.36 5.89
CA ASN A 139 0.78 -28.70 5.50
C ASN A 139 1.86 -28.36 6.56
N HIS A 140 1.74 -28.81 7.81
CA HIS A 140 2.77 -28.60 8.86
C HIS A 140 3.27 -27.14 8.95
N GLU A 141 2.41 -26.16 8.64
CA GLU A 141 2.77 -24.76 8.71
C GLU A 141 2.80 -24.34 10.18
N PRO A 142 3.94 -23.83 10.67
CA PRO A 142 4.05 -23.41 12.05
C PRO A 142 3.17 -22.20 12.32
N VAL A 143 2.44 -22.24 13.41
CA VAL A 143 1.72 -21.07 13.93
C VAL A 143 2.71 -20.26 14.75
N VAL A 144 2.99 -19.03 14.32
CA VAL A 144 3.89 -18.12 15.03
C VAL A 144 3.08 -17.10 15.81
N GLN A 145 3.34 -16.98 17.11
CA GLN A 145 2.68 -16.00 17.97
C GLN A 145 3.69 -15.31 18.88
N THR A 146 3.37 -14.10 19.33
CA THR A 146 4.20 -13.38 20.30
C THR A 146 3.42 -13.23 21.59
N HIS A 147 3.96 -13.75 22.69
CA HIS A 147 3.33 -13.65 24.01
C HIS A 147 4.39 -13.47 25.10
N ALA A 148 4.11 -12.58 26.06
CA ALA A 148 5.00 -12.28 27.19
C ALA A 148 6.47 -11.99 26.81
N GLY A 149 6.71 -11.30 25.69
CA GLY A 149 8.07 -10.98 25.22
C GLY A 149 8.84 -12.17 24.65
N ARG A 150 8.14 -13.21 24.18
CA ARG A 150 8.71 -14.37 23.50
C ARG A 150 7.98 -14.65 22.19
N TYR A 151 8.73 -15.09 21.19
CA TYR A 151 8.20 -15.68 19.97
C TYR A 151 7.97 -17.17 20.20
N HIS A 152 6.75 -17.63 19.95
CA HIS A 152 6.36 -19.02 20.04
C HIS A 152 6.10 -19.57 18.64
N VAL A 153 6.83 -20.62 18.28
CA VAL A 153 6.67 -21.37 17.02
C VAL A 153 6.00 -22.68 17.37
N ILE A 154 4.73 -22.82 16.99
CA ILE A 154 3.88 -23.96 17.35
C ILE A 154 3.71 -24.85 16.13
N LEU A 155 4.03 -26.13 16.29
CA LEU A 155 4.00 -27.16 15.26
C LEU A 155 3.01 -28.26 15.70
N PRO A 156 2.05 -28.65 14.83
CA PRO A 156 1.16 -29.76 15.14
C PRO A 156 1.91 -31.10 15.07
N ILE A 157 1.59 -32.01 15.98
CA ILE A 157 2.01 -33.42 15.93
C ILE A 157 0.80 -34.23 15.52
N ARG A 158 0.88 -34.95 14.39
CA ARG A 158 -0.24 -35.69 13.80
C ARG A 158 -0.15 -37.21 14.04
N GLY A 159 -1.31 -37.82 14.30
CA GLY A 159 -1.46 -39.27 14.44
C GLY A 159 -1.67 -40.02 13.10
N PRO A 160 -2.06 -41.31 13.15
CA PRO A 160 -2.28 -42.17 11.98
C PRO A 160 -3.27 -41.61 10.94
N ASP A 161 -4.38 -41.03 11.40
CA ASP A 161 -5.47 -40.51 10.54
C ASP A 161 -5.34 -39.01 10.25
N HIS A 162 -4.13 -38.44 10.34
CA HIS A 162 -3.90 -36.99 10.34
C HIS A 162 -4.66 -36.22 11.45
N ALA A 163 -5.19 -36.92 12.45
CA ALA A 163 -5.77 -36.28 13.64
C ALA A 163 -4.67 -35.58 14.47
N LEU A 164 -5.02 -34.48 15.15
CA LEU A 164 -4.11 -33.79 16.05
C LEU A 164 -3.82 -34.69 17.26
N ALA A 165 -2.59 -35.19 17.37
CA ALA A 165 -2.14 -36.03 18.48
C ALA A 165 -1.44 -35.22 19.58
N GLY A 166 -0.99 -34.01 19.27
CA GLY A 166 -0.46 -33.04 20.22
C GLY A 166 0.18 -31.85 19.53
N THR A 167 0.89 -31.03 20.30
CA THR A 167 1.56 -29.82 19.79
C THR A 167 2.97 -29.69 20.36
N LEU A 168 3.91 -29.29 19.51
CA LEU A 168 5.26 -28.87 19.89
C LEU A 168 5.33 -27.34 19.80
N ALA A 169 5.68 -26.66 20.89
CA ALA A 169 5.90 -25.22 20.90
C ALA A 169 7.35 -24.90 21.28
N LEU A 170 8.03 -24.14 20.43
CA LEU A 170 9.39 -23.64 20.66
C LEU A 170 9.34 -22.15 20.97
N ALA A 171 9.97 -21.73 22.06
CA ALA A 171 9.95 -20.35 22.54
C ALA A 171 11.32 -19.69 22.42
N PHE A 172 11.35 -18.50 21.81
CA PHE A 172 12.54 -17.68 21.60
C PHE A 172 12.37 -16.33 22.30
N PRO A 173 13.38 -15.83 23.02
CA PRO A 173 13.31 -14.51 23.60
C PRO A 173 13.36 -13.46 22.49
N THR A 174 12.53 -12.41 22.57
CA THR A 174 12.55 -11.32 21.58
C THR A 174 13.92 -10.64 21.51
N ALA A 175 14.69 -10.68 22.60
CA ALA A 175 16.05 -10.13 22.69
C ALA A 175 17.02 -10.63 21.60
N VAL A 176 16.86 -11.88 21.12
CA VAL A 176 17.69 -12.45 20.04
C VAL A 176 17.41 -11.74 18.72
N VAL A 177 16.14 -11.44 18.46
CA VAL A 177 15.71 -10.66 17.30
C VAL A 177 16.13 -9.19 17.50
N ASP A 178 15.92 -8.63 18.69
CA ASP A 178 16.27 -7.24 19.02
C ASP A 178 17.76 -6.94 18.86
N GLN A 179 18.65 -7.89 19.18
CA GLN A 179 20.09 -7.70 19.00
C GLN A 179 20.49 -7.66 17.52
N ARG A 180 19.89 -8.52 16.68
CA ARG A 180 20.06 -8.45 15.21
C ARG A 180 19.47 -7.16 14.64
N ILE A 181 18.31 -6.74 15.13
CA ILE A 181 17.68 -5.47 14.73
C ILE A 181 18.58 -4.29 15.12
N LYS A 182 19.18 -4.28 16.32
CA LYS A 182 20.10 -3.21 16.75
C LYS A 182 21.32 -3.09 15.84
N GLN A 183 21.97 -4.21 15.50
CA GLN A 183 23.10 -4.20 14.57
C GLN A 183 22.68 -3.73 13.17
N GLY A 184 21.51 -4.18 12.69
CA GLY A 184 20.95 -3.71 11.43
C GLY A 184 20.58 -2.22 11.46
N LEU A 185 20.04 -1.73 12.60
CA LEU A 185 19.65 -0.35 12.85
C LEU A 185 20.85 0.58 12.76
N ASP A 186 21.98 0.23 13.39
CA ASP A 186 23.18 1.07 13.36
C ASP A 186 23.69 1.27 11.92
N ASN A 187 23.77 0.20 11.14
CA ASN A 187 24.19 0.27 9.73
C ASN A 187 23.18 1.04 8.87
N ASN A 188 21.88 0.81 9.06
CA ASN A 188 20.83 1.53 8.31
C ASN A 188 20.80 3.02 8.68
N LEU A 189 20.96 3.35 9.96
CA LEU A 189 20.98 4.72 10.46
C LEU A 189 22.21 5.47 9.94
N GLN A 190 23.38 4.83 9.92
CA GLN A 190 24.58 5.40 9.30
C GLN A 190 24.38 5.69 7.82
N ALA A 191 23.83 4.73 7.06
CA ALA A 191 23.53 4.93 5.65
C ALA A 191 22.52 6.07 5.42
N LEU A 192 21.50 6.18 6.28
CA LEU A 192 20.50 7.24 6.26
C LEU A 192 21.12 8.60 6.57
N LEU A 193 22.02 8.67 7.55
CA LEU A 193 22.72 9.91 7.92
C LEU A 193 23.66 10.37 6.82
N ILE A 194 24.42 9.45 6.21
CA ILE A 194 25.32 9.75 5.08
C ILE A 194 24.51 10.24 3.87
N SER A 195 23.42 9.54 3.53
CA SER A 195 22.58 9.94 2.39
C SER A 195 21.92 11.31 2.63
N THR A 196 21.43 11.55 3.84
CA THR A 196 20.81 12.84 4.22
C THR A 196 21.83 13.96 4.25
N ALA A 197 23.03 13.74 4.79
CA ALA A 197 24.10 14.74 4.82
C ALA A 197 24.60 15.09 3.41
N GLY A 198 24.85 14.07 2.56
CA GLY A 198 25.24 14.28 1.17
C GLY A 198 24.17 15.05 0.38
N ALA A 199 22.90 14.71 0.57
CA ALA A 199 21.79 15.41 -0.06
C ALA A 199 21.60 16.84 0.46
N ALA A 200 21.81 17.09 1.75
CA ALA A 200 21.80 18.43 2.35
C ALA A 200 22.92 19.31 1.76
N LEU A 201 24.12 18.75 1.56
CA LEU A 201 25.25 19.43 0.91
C LEU A 201 24.94 19.74 -0.56
N LEU A 202 24.38 18.78 -1.32
CA LEU A 202 23.94 19.00 -2.70
C LEU A 202 22.85 20.07 -2.79
N LEU A 203 21.91 20.07 -1.84
CA LEU A 203 20.87 21.09 -1.70
C LEU A 203 21.48 22.47 -1.44
N ALA A 204 22.38 22.58 -0.47
CA ALA A 204 23.08 23.82 -0.14
C ALA A 204 23.86 24.34 -1.35
N PHE A 205 24.67 23.49 -1.98
CA PHE A 205 25.46 23.84 -3.15
C PHE A 205 24.59 24.28 -4.33
N GLY A 206 23.54 23.50 -4.65
CA GLY A 206 22.63 23.82 -5.75
C GLY A 206 21.83 25.12 -5.53
N LEU A 207 21.37 25.37 -4.30
CA LEU A 207 20.66 26.61 -3.97
C LEU A 207 21.59 27.84 -3.97
N PHE A 208 22.85 27.71 -3.56
CA PHE A 208 23.78 28.84 -3.49
C PHE A 208 24.49 29.15 -4.81
N LEU A 209 24.90 28.14 -5.60
CA LEU A 209 25.57 28.34 -6.90
C LEU A 209 24.58 28.43 -8.08
N PHE A 210 23.60 27.53 -8.14
CA PHE A 210 22.79 27.33 -9.35
C PHE A 210 21.52 28.21 -9.38
N LEU A 211 20.94 28.48 -8.20
CA LEU A 211 19.79 29.35 -8.07
C LEU A 211 20.22 30.84 -8.01
N ARG A 212 20.24 31.47 -9.18
CA ARG A 212 20.33 32.94 -9.29
C ARG A 212 19.00 33.57 -8.87
N ILE A 213 19.00 34.21 -7.70
CA ILE A 213 17.90 35.03 -7.20
C ILE A 213 18.14 36.45 -7.73
N ARG A 214 17.17 36.97 -8.49
CA ARG A 214 17.24 38.36 -8.96
C ARG A 214 17.03 39.32 -7.79
N PRO A 215 17.52 40.58 -7.88
CA PRO A 215 17.33 41.60 -6.84
C PRO A 215 15.86 41.86 -6.47
N ASP A 216 14.95 41.46 -7.35
CA ASP A 216 13.49 41.59 -7.25
C ASP A 216 12.85 40.42 -6.46
N GLY A 217 13.66 39.50 -5.92
CA GLY A 217 13.20 38.30 -5.21
C GLY A 217 12.67 37.18 -6.11
N THR A 218 12.73 37.36 -7.44
CA THR A 218 12.28 36.34 -8.40
C THR A 218 13.40 35.35 -8.74
N PHE A 219 13.05 34.08 -8.88
CA PHE A 219 13.96 32.99 -9.24
C PHE A 219 13.30 32.05 -10.26
N SER A 220 14.13 31.31 -11.01
CA SER A 220 13.63 30.33 -11.97
C SER A 220 13.06 29.11 -11.24
N LYS A 221 11.74 28.89 -11.37
CA LYS A 221 11.06 27.71 -10.83
C LYS A 221 11.70 26.42 -11.36
N ALA A 222 12.06 26.38 -12.65
CA ALA A 222 12.68 25.20 -13.26
C ALA A 222 14.02 24.83 -12.63
N ARG A 223 14.87 25.83 -12.31
CA ARG A 223 16.15 25.57 -11.63
C ARG A 223 15.96 25.12 -10.19
N LEU A 224 15.00 25.69 -9.48
CA LEU A 224 14.68 25.23 -8.11
C LEU A 224 14.21 23.77 -8.13
N TYR A 225 13.27 23.42 -9.01
CA TYR A 225 12.81 22.04 -9.16
C TYR A 225 13.96 21.10 -9.57
N ALA A 226 14.86 21.51 -10.46
CA ALA A 226 16.01 20.71 -10.84
C ALA A 226 16.96 20.45 -9.65
N VAL A 227 17.27 21.47 -8.85
CA VAL A 227 18.11 21.33 -7.65
C VAL A 227 17.45 20.39 -6.63
N LEU A 228 16.15 20.57 -6.37
CA LEU A 228 15.41 19.72 -5.44
C LEU A 228 15.34 18.28 -5.91
N LEU A 229 15.05 18.06 -7.19
CA LEU A 229 14.94 16.72 -7.78
C LEU A 229 16.30 16.00 -7.83
N LEU A 230 17.39 16.72 -8.14
CA LEU A 230 18.74 16.15 -8.10
C LEU A 230 19.15 15.77 -6.68
N ALA A 231 18.92 16.65 -5.70
CA ALA A 231 19.32 16.40 -4.33
C ALA A 231 18.48 15.30 -3.68
N LEU A 232 17.14 15.39 -3.71
CA LEU A 232 16.28 14.38 -3.10
C LEU A 232 16.25 13.07 -3.91
N GLY A 233 16.15 13.16 -5.24
CA GLY A 233 16.18 11.98 -6.11
C GLY A 233 17.52 11.25 -6.01
N GLY A 234 18.62 12.00 -5.97
CA GLY A 234 19.95 11.44 -5.73
C GLY A 234 20.07 10.76 -4.35
N ALA A 235 19.55 11.40 -3.29
CA ALA A 235 19.53 10.82 -1.94
C ALA A 235 18.76 9.50 -1.88
N GLN A 236 17.57 9.47 -2.49
CA GLN A 236 16.70 8.31 -2.53
C GLN A 236 17.31 7.19 -3.35
N LEU A 237 17.90 7.50 -4.51
CA LEU A 237 18.60 6.52 -5.35
C LEU A 237 19.81 5.94 -4.63
N PHE A 238 20.64 6.78 -4.00
CA PHE A 238 21.80 6.34 -3.23
C PHE A 238 21.40 5.44 -2.06
N TYR A 239 20.43 5.88 -1.26
CA TYR A 239 19.92 5.07 -0.13
C TYR A 239 19.32 3.76 -0.62
N SER A 240 18.51 3.79 -1.69
CA SER A 240 17.93 2.58 -2.30
C SER A 240 19.01 1.60 -2.78
N LEU A 241 20.05 2.07 -3.47
CA LEU A 241 21.13 1.21 -3.96
C LEU A 241 21.89 0.56 -2.81
N ASN A 242 22.21 1.34 -1.77
CA ASN A 242 22.88 0.82 -0.57
C ASN A 242 21.98 -0.19 0.16
N ASN A 243 20.69 0.09 0.24
CA ASN A 243 19.72 -0.79 0.88
C ASN A 243 19.56 -2.12 0.13
N ILE A 244 19.51 -2.09 -1.21
CA ILE A 244 19.46 -3.32 -2.03
C ILE A 244 20.70 -4.18 -1.82
N GLN A 245 21.89 -3.57 -1.78
CA GLN A 245 23.14 -4.30 -1.52
C GLN A 245 23.14 -4.91 -0.12
N PHE A 246 22.85 -4.10 0.89
CA PHE A 246 22.74 -4.54 2.28
C PHE A 246 21.77 -5.71 2.45
N PHE A 247 20.56 -5.61 1.90
CA PHE A 247 19.58 -6.70 1.99
C PHE A 247 19.97 -7.95 1.22
N ARG A 248 20.58 -7.80 0.03
CA ARG A 248 21.06 -8.96 -0.72
C ARG A 248 22.09 -9.74 0.09
N ASP A 249 23.05 -9.04 0.66
CA ASP A 249 24.14 -9.65 1.42
C ASP A 249 23.58 -10.31 2.70
N GLN A 250 22.68 -9.62 3.41
CA GLN A 250 22.04 -10.16 4.61
C GLN A 250 21.12 -11.36 4.33
N TYR A 251 20.36 -11.34 3.23
CA TYR A 251 19.51 -12.47 2.83
C TYR A 251 20.36 -13.69 2.44
N LEU A 252 21.46 -13.47 1.69
CA LEU A 252 22.41 -14.52 1.36
C LEU A 252 23.04 -15.14 2.60
N ASP A 253 23.42 -14.32 3.58
CA ASP A 253 23.98 -14.81 4.84
C ASP A 253 22.95 -15.63 5.63
N ILE A 254 21.69 -15.18 5.72
CA ILE A 254 20.60 -15.94 6.36
C ILE A 254 20.37 -17.27 5.64
N ALA A 255 20.30 -17.25 4.30
CA ALA A 255 20.10 -18.45 3.50
C ALA A 255 21.26 -19.45 3.67
N ARG A 256 22.51 -18.97 3.72
CA ARG A 256 23.69 -19.82 3.98
C ARG A 256 23.72 -20.39 5.38
N ILE A 257 23.38 -19.60 6.40
CA ILE A 257 23.29 -20.09 7.79
C ILE A 257 22.24 -21.20 7.89
N THR A 258 21.06 -20.97 7.29
CA THR A 258 19.96 -21.93 7.25
C THR A 258 20.37 -23.20 6.51
N ALA A 259 21.00 -23.05 5.33
CA ALA A 259 21.52 -24.17 4.57
C ALA A 259 22.56 -24.97 5.35
N ARG A 260 23.56 -24.33 6.00
CA ARG A 260 24.55 -25.03 6.85
C ARG A 260 23.91 -25.82 7.97
N GLN A 261 22.90 -25.27 8.63
CA GLN A 261 22.21 -25.97 9.72
C GLN A 261 21.44 -27.18 9.19
N LEU A 262 20.73 -27.01 8.08
CA LEU A 262 20.07 -28.10 7.36
C LEU A 262 21.07 -29.17 6.95
N THR A 263 22.21 -28.78 6.38
CA THR A 263 23.29 -29.69 6.00
C THR A 263 23.79 -30.45 7.22
N SER A 264 24.04 -29.78 8.36
CA SER A 264 24.57 -30.41 9.58
C SER A 264 23.61 -31.41 10.23
N LEU A 265 22.30 -31.20 10.10
CA LEU A 265 21.29 -32.16 10.56
C LEU A 265 21.34 -33.44 9.73
N VAL A 266 21.38 -33.27 8.41
CA VAL A 266 21.43 -34.40 7.47
C VAL A 266 22.77 -35.13 7.53
N GLU A 267 23.86 -34.39 7.69
CA GLU A 267 25.22 -34.91 7.91
C GLU A 267 25.24 -35.90 9.08
N ARG A 268 24.80 -35.48 10.28
CA ARG A 268 24.76 -36.36 11.46
C ARG A 268 23.96 -37.64 11.24
N ASP A 269 22.82 -37.54 10.57
CA ASP A 269 21.99 -38.71 10.26
C ASP A 269 22.70 -39.68 9.30
N ILE A 270 23.42 -39.17 8.30
CA ILE A 270 24.20 -39.97 7.36
C ILE A 270 25.43 -40.57 8.06
N GLU A 271 26.20 -39.79 8.82
CA GLU A 271 27.39 -40.25 9.54
C GLU A 271 27.03 -41.36 10.54
N THR A 272 25.85 -41.28 11.17
CA THR A 272 25.35 -42.38 12.02
C THR A 272 25.18 -43.70 11.23
N LEU A 273 24.84 -43.64 9.94
CA LEU A 273 24.78 -44.81 9.06
C LEU A 273 26.17 -45.26 8.60
N LEU A 274 27.06 -44.31 8.29
CA LEU A 274 28.46 -44.59 7.91
C LEU A 274 29.22 -45.28 9.05
N ASN A 275 29.06 -44.79 10.28
CA ASN A 275 29.64 -45.36 11.50
C ASN A 275 29.08 -46.76 11.81
N LYS A 276 27.86 -47.07 11.36
CA LYS A 276 27.29 -48.44 11.39
C LYS A 276 27.81 -49.35 10.27
N GLY A 277 28.71 -48.86 9.43
CA GLY A 277 29.38 -49.63 8.37
C GLY A 277 28.69 -49.61 7.02
N VAL A 278 27.68 -48.75 6.80
CA VAL A 278 27.06 -48.56 5.48
C VAL A 278 27.97 -47.69 4.63
N SER A 279 28.34 -48.15 3.43
CA SER A 279 29.13 -47.33 2.49
C SER A 279 28.27 -46.22 1.88
N ILE A 280 28.87 -45.06 1.64
CA ILE A 280 28.20 -43.89 1.04
C ILE A 280 27.55 -44.21 -0.32
N GLU A 281 28.15 -45.11 -1.13
CA GLU A 281 27.60 -45.53 -2.42
C GLU A 281 26.39 -46.47 -2.30
N LYS A 282 26.16 -47.05 -1.11
CA LYS A 282 25.06 -47.99 -0.84
C LYS A 282 23.87 -47.33 -0.14
N LEU A 283 23.93 -46.02 0.11
CA LEU A 283 22.80 -45.27 0.65
C LEU A 283 21.68 -45.25 -0.40
N ARG A 284 20.54 -45.87 -0.07
CA ARG A 284 19.34 -45.93 -0.92
C ARG A 284 18.17 -45.25 -0.22
N ASN A 285 17.29 -44.62 -1.00
CA ASN A 285 16.07 -43.94 -0.53
C ASN A 285 16.36 -42.78 0.44
N ILE A 286 17.51 -42.12 0.32
CA ILE A 286 17.83 -40.91 1.09
C ILE A 286 17.23 -39.65 0.44
N GLU A 287 16.82 -39.75 -0.82
CA GLU A 287 16.27 -38.68 -1.63
C GLU A 287 14.88 -38.24 -1.17
N GLU A 288 14.08 -39.16 -0.60
CA GLU A 288 12.74 -38.83 -0.11
C GLU A 288 12.78 -37.97 1.18
N PRO A 289 13.60 -38.31 2.21
CA PRO A 289 13.90 -37.38 3.29
C PRO A 289 14.41 -36.02 2.80
N PHE A 290 15.32 -35.99 1.83
CA PHE A 290 15.84 -34.74 1.29
C PHE A 290 14.75 -33.92 0.60
N ALA A 291 13.94 -34.53 -0.25
CA ALA A 291 12.84 -33.85 -0.94
C ALA A 291 11.84 -33.23 0.03
N ARG A 292 11.57 -33.88 1.18
CA ARG A 292 10.75 -33.30 2.25
C ARG A 292 11.38 -32.04 2.86
N ILE A 293 12.70 -32.07 3.10
CA ILE A 293 13.45 -30.92 3.60
C ILE A 293 13.40 -29.76 2.60
N VAL A 294 13.62 -30.05 1.31
CA VAL A 294 13.55 -29.03 0.23
C VAL A 294 12.14 -28.44 0.12
N ARG A 295 11.08 -29.25 0.20
CA ARG A 295 9.69 -28.75 0.21
C ARG A 295 9.39 -27.85 1.40
N ALA A 296 9.99 -28.11 2.55
CA ALA A 296 9.81 -27.31 3.76
C ALA A 296 10.62 -26.00 3.74
N SER A 297 11.63 -25.88 2.87
CA SER A 297 12.61 -24.79 2.84
C SER A 297 12.70 -24.16 1.44
N PRO A 298 11.86 -23.17 1.10
CA PRO A 298 11.82 -22.56 -0.23
C PRO A 298 13.13 -21.84 -0.65
N GLU A 299 14.03 -21.62 0.30
CA GLU A 299 15.38 -21.09 0.07
C GLU A 299 16.35 -22.16 -0.47
N VAL A 300 16.04 -23.45 -0.30
CA VAL A 300 16.83 -24.59 -0.80
C VAL A 300 16.29 -25.03 -2.15
N GLN A 301 17.20 -25.20 -3.11
CA GLN A 301 16.87 -25.72 -4.43
C GLN A 301 16.91 -27.25 -4.44
N ASP A 302 17.99 -27.82 -3.92
CA ASP A 302 18.24 -29.25 -3.89
C ASP A 302 19.33 -29.62 -2.86
N ILE A 303 19.35 -30.90 -2.50
CA ILE A 303 20.34 -31.53 -1.61
C ILE A 303 20.98 -32.70 -2.36
N ALA A 304 22.31 -32.74 -2.36
CA ALA A 304 23.10 -33.76 -3.04
C ALA A 304 24.08 -34.44 -2.07
N VAL A 305 24.31 -35.73 -2.27
CA VAL A 305 25.44 -36.45 -1.68
C VAL A 305 26.44 -36.75 -2.78
N LEU A 306 27.68 -36.38 -2.54
CA LEU A 306 28.80 -36.45 -3.46
C LEU A 306 29.82 -37.46 -2.94
N ALA A 307 30.44 -38.21 -3.84
CA ALA A 307 31.62 -39.01 -3.54
C ALA A 307 32.86 -38.12 -3.39
N VAL A 308 33.98 -38.70 -2.94
CA VAL A 308 35.27 -37.99 -2.75
C VAL A 308 35.78 -37.36 -4.05
N ASP A 309 35.48 -37.96 -5.21
CA ASP A 309 35.78 -37.44 -6.55
C ASP A 309 34.80 -36.35 -7.03
N SER A 310 33.92 -35.85 -6.14
CA SER A 310 32.85 -34.90 -6.43
C SER A 310 31.78 -35.41 -7.41
N ARG A 311 31.69 -36.73 -7.63
CA ARG A 311 30.60 -37.33 -8.41
C ARG A 311 29.32 -37.34 -7.57
N VAL A 312 28.21 -36.88 -8.15
CA VAL A 312 26.89 -36.90 -7.51
C VAL A 312 26.41 -38.34 -7.39
N LEU A 313 26.24 -38.82 -6.16
CA LEU A 313 25.71 -40.15 -5.85
C LEU A 313 24.18 -40.12 -5.75
N ASN A 314 23.64 -39.12 -5.05
CA ASN A 314 22.21 -38.93 -4.83
C ASN A 314 21.87 -37.44 -4.93
N LEU A 315 20.71 -37.11 -5.51
CA LEU A 315 20.23 -35.73 -5.64
C LEU A 315 18.71 -35.71 -5.48
N ALA A 316 18.20 -34.77 -4.67
CA ALA A 316 16.78 -34.55 -4.50
C ALA A 316 16.42 -33.07 -4.58
N ASP A 317 15.34 -32.76 -5.30
CA ASP A 317 14.71 -31.45 -5.35
C ASP A 317 13.31 -31.50 -4.71
N ALA A 318 12.55 -30.40 -4.77
CA ALA A 318 11.20 -30.34 -4.20
C ALA A 318 10.22 -31.36 -4.83
N THR A 319 10.50 -31.85 -6.04
CA THR A 319 9.65 -32.84 -6.72
C THR A 319 9.99 -34.28 -6.32
N GLY A 320 11.21 -34.53 -5.86
CA GLY A 320 11.67 -35.86 -5.43
C GLY A 320 13.12 -36.12 -5.83
N ALA A 321 13.44 -37.40 -6.01
CA ALA A 321 14.73 -37.82 -6.54
C ALA A 321 14.94 -37.31 -7.97
N VAL A 322 16.10 -36.74 -8.25
CA VAL A 322 16.44 -36.19 -9.56
C VAL A 322 17.33 -37.17 -10.31
N THR A 323 16.82 -37.70 -11.42
CA THR A 323 17.54 -38.66 -12.28
C THR A 323 18.02 -38.04 -13.60
N ASP A 324 17.68 -36.77 -13.86
CA ASP A 324 18.05 -36.06 -15.08
C ASP A 324 19.57 -35.82 -15.16
N PRO A 325 20.27 -36.36 -16.18
CA PRO A 325 21.72 -36.22 -16.34
C PRO A 325 22.21 -34.77 -16.39
N GLN A 326 21.43 -33.85 -16.96
CA GLN A 326 21.82 -32.44 -17.03
C GLN A 326 21.75 -31.76 -15.65
N LYS A 327 20.73 -32.09 -14.86
CA LYS A 327 20.59 -31.58 -13.49
C LYS A 327 21.66 -32.15 -12.55
N LEU A 328 22.04 -33.42 -12.75
CA LEU A 328 23.13 -34.07 -12.02
C LEU A 328 24.49 -33.45 -12.37
N ALA A 329 24.77 -33.18 -13.65
CA ALA A 329 26.01 -32.52 -14.07
C ALA A 329 26.13 -31.09 -13.53
N THR A 330 25.03 -30.32 -13.55
CA THR A 330 25.02 -28.97 -12.95
C THR A 330 25.09 -29.00 -11.42
N ALA A 331 24.71 -30.09 -10.76
CA ALA A 331 24.88 -30.26 -9.31
C ALA A 331 26.34 -30.49 -8.91
N ALA A 332 27.13 -31.14 -9.77
CA ALA A 332 28.57 -31.32 -9.55
C ALA A 332 29.36 -30.00 -9.67
N ASP A 333 28.94 -29.09 -10.55
CA ASP A 333 29.62 -27.81 -10.82
C ASP A 333 28.90 -26.63 -10.14
N ALA A 334 28.79 -26.71 -8.81
CA ALA A 334 28.06 -25.74 -8.03
C ALA A 334 28.91 -24.50 -7.71
N ASP A 335 28.38 -23.32 -8.02
CA ASP A 335 28.93 -22.05 -7.59
C ASP A 335 28.94 -21.98 -6.05
N LEU A 336 30.13 -21.98 -5.45
CA LEU A 336 30.35 -21.92 -4.00
C LEU A 336 29.70 -20.68 -3.35
N GLY A 337 29.38 -19.65 -4.13
CA GLY A 337 28.58 -18.51 -3.66
C GLY A 337 27.15 -18.90 -3.24
N TYR A 338 26.61 -19.97 -3.82
CA TYR A 338 25.21 -20.42 -3.69
C TYR A 338 25.08 -21.88 -3.25
N ALA A 339 26.18 -22.49 -2.82
CA ALA A 339 26.20 -23.86 -2.33
C ALA A 339 26.90 -23.91 -0.98
N VAL A 340 26.35 -24.73 -0.08
CA VAL A 340 27.01 -25.13 1.16
C VAL A 340 27.46 -26.57 0.99
N VAL A 341 28.73 -26.84 1.24
CA VAL A 341 29.32 -28.18 1.16
C VAL A 341 29.95 -28.50 2.52
N LEU A 342 29.61 -29.65 3.10
CA LEU A 342 30.22 -30.19 4.31
C LEU A 342 30.80 -31.59 4.00
N PRO A 343 31.96 -31.94 4.58
CA PRO A 343 32.49 -33.31 4.48
C PRO A 343 31.55 -34.28 5.21
N LEU A 344 31.53 -35.53 4.77
CA LEU A 344 30.89 -36.64 5.48
C LEU A 344 31.99 -37.53 6.04
N GLU A 345 32.10 -37.56 7.36
CA GLU A 345 33.20 -38.23 8.04
C GLU A 345 32.76 -39.54 8.69
N ARG A 346 33.71 -40.46 8.79
CA ARG A 346 33.54 -41.73 9.46
C ARG A 346 34.62 -41.89 10.50
N GLU A 347 34.23 -42.28 11.71
CA GLU A 347 35.18 -42.59 12.78
C GLU A 347 35.85 -43.95 12.49
N VAL A 348 37.18 -43.93 12.30
CA VAL A 348 37.99 -45.14 12.12
C VAL A 348 39.12 -45.14 13.14
N GLY A 349 38.92 -45.83 14.26
CA GLY A 349 39.91 -45.94 15.33
C GLY A 349 40.05 -44.66 16.15
N SER A 350 41.14 -43.90 15.98
CA SER A 350 41.40 -42.63 16.69
C SER A 350 41.42 -41.41 15.76
N GLY A 351 40.95 -41.55 14.52
CA GLY A 351 40.86 -40.47 13.55
C GLY A 351 39.62 -40.56 12.67
N GLU A 352 39.27 -39.42 12.05
CA GLU A 352 38.16 -39.26 11.12
C GLU A 352 38.65 -39.41 9.67
N THR A 353 37.91 -40.16 8.85
CA THR A 353 38.16 -40.27 7.41
C THR A 353 36.95 -39.79 6.62
N SER A 354 37.17 -38.84 5.70
CA SER A 354 36.12 -38.32 4.81
C SER A 354 35.75 -39.36 3.75
N GLU A 355 34.50 -39.82 3.74
CA GLU A 355 33.97 -40.76 2.73
C GLU A 355 33.23 -40.06 1.57
N GLY A 356 32.93 -38.76 1.71
CA GLY A 356 32.34 -37.94 0.65
C GLY A 356 31.95 -36.56 1.14
N TYR A 357 31.02 -35.92 0.45
CA TYR A 357 30.50 -34.60 0.82
C TYR A 357 28.98 -34.55 0.72
N ILE A 358 28.36 -33.73 1.53
CA ILE A 358 26.97 -33.32 1.38
C ILE A 358 26.92 -31.88 0.89
N GLN A 359 26.10 -31.62 -0.12
CA GLN A 359 25.94 -30.32 -0.75
C GLN A 359 24.47 -29.89 -0.70
N VAL A 360 24.24 -28.64 -0.30
CA VAL A 360 22.93 -27.99 -0.34
C VAL A 360 23.03 -26.75 -1.23
N ARG A 361 22.25 -26.69 -2.31
CA ARG A 361 22.21 -25.51 -3.19
C ARG A 361 21.05 -24.59 -2.84
N LEU A 362 21.32 -23.29 -2.87
CA LEU A 362 20.33 -22.25 -2.64
C LEU A 362 19.55 -21.92 -3.92
N SER A 363 18.25 -21.67 -3.78
CA SER A 363 17.37 -21.29 -4.89
C SER A 363 17.66 -19.88 -5.39
N ARG A 364 18.34 -19.79 -6.54
CA ARG A 364 18.53 -18.52 -7.27
C ARG A 364 17.21 -17.85 -7.66
N PRO A 365 16.18 -18.56 -8.15
CA PRO A 365 14.88 -17.95 -8.46
C PRO A 365 14.22 -17.29 -7.24
N THR A 366 14.24 -17.96 -6.08
CA THR A 366 13.67 -17.43 -4.83
C THR A 366 14.42 -16.17 -4.39
N LEU A 367 15.76 -16.20 -4.44
CA LEU A 367 16.59 -15.04 -4.12
C LEU A 367 16.34 -13.86 -5.06
N ASN A 368 16.31 -14.13 -6.38
CA ASN A 368 16.06 -13.09 -7.38
C ASN A 368 14.67 -12.49 -7.24
N ALA A 369 13.66 -13.30 -6.88
CA ALA A 369 12.32 -12.82 -6.59
C ALA A 369 12.30 -11.89 -5.37
N ALA A 370 12.97 -12.27 -4.27
CA ALA A 370 13.08 -11.43 -3.08
C ALA A 370 13.82 -10.10 -3.35
N ILE A 371 14.93 -10.14 -4.08
CA ILE A 371 15.67 -8.91 -4.47
C ILE A 371 14.79 -8.04 -5.38
N ARG A 372 14.10 -8.64 -6.36
CA ARG A 372 13.19 -7.91 -7.25
C ARG A 372 12.08 -7.21 -6.48
N GLU A 373 11.52 -7.84 -5.45
CA GLU A 373 10.50 -7.23 -4.59
C GLU A 373 11.02 -5.97 -3.90
N ILE A 374 12.23 -6.02 -3.34
CA ILE A 374 12.90 -4.89 -2.68
C ILE A 374 13.22 -3.77 -3.66
N VAL A 375 13.73 -4.10 -4.86
CA VAL A 375 14.01 -3.12 -5.92
C VAL A 375 12.73 -2.40 -6.34
N MET A 376 11.63 -3.15 -6.51
CA MET A 376 10.33 -2.59 -6.86
C MET A 376 9.77 -1.72 -5.72
N ASP A 377 10.00 -2.08 -4.46
CA ASP A 377 9.56 -1.32 -3.28
C ASP A 377 10.30 0.02 -3.26
N ALA A 378 11.61 -0.01 -3.43
CA ALA A 378 12.43 1.18 -3.42
C ALA A 378 12.12 2.11 -4.62
N GLY A 379 11.85 1.54 -5.81
CA GLY A 379 11.36 2.29 -6.96
C GLY A 379 10.00 2.97 -6.68
N THR A 380 9.10 2.27 -6.00
CA THR A 380 7.79 2.80 -5.58
C THR A 380 7.95 3.96 -4.60
N VAL A 381 8.77 3.79 -3.57
CA VAL A 381 9.09 4.85 -2.58
C VAL A 381 9.72 6.06 -3.28
N ALA A 382 10.61 5.87 -4.24
CA ALA A 382 11.21 6.97 -4.99
C ALA A 382 10.15 7.76 -5.78
N VAL A 383 9.21 7.09 -6.44
CA VAL A 383 8.09 7.76 -7.15
C VAL A 383 7.23 8.55 -6.18
N ILE A 384 6.86 7.96 -5.04
CA ILE A 384 6.08 8.64 -3.99
C ILE A 384 6.85 9.86 -3.47
N ALA A 385 8.14 9.72 -3.18
CA ALA A 385 8.97 10.80 -2.69
C ALA A 385 9.07 11.96 -3.69
N ILE A 386 9.19 11.69 -4.99
CA ILE A 386 9.20 12.72 -6.04
C ILE A 386 7.86 13.47 -6.08
N LEU A 387 6.74 12.75 -6.06
CA LEU A 387 5.40 13.36 -6.08
C LEU A 387 5.15 14.19 -4.82
N PHE A 388 5.48 13.64 -3.65
CA PHE A 388 5.39 14.32 -2.36
C PHE A 388 6.27 15.58 -2.33
N LEU A 389 7.50 15.50 -2.86
CA LEU A 389 8.40 16.64 -2.99
C LEU A 389 7.80 17.76 -3.85
N VAL A 390 7.20 17.43 -5.00
CA VAL A 390 6.55 18.42 -5.86
C VAL A 390 5.45 19.15 -5.10
N GLU A 391 4.60 18.42 -4.38
CA GLU A 391 3.48 19.00 -3.63
C GLU A 391 3.95 19.82 -2.42
N MET A 392 4.95 19.34 -1.68
CA MET A 392 5.53 20.09 -0.57
C MET A 392 6.30 21.33 -1.01
N THR A 393 6.95 21.29 -2.18
CA THR A 393 7.59 22.48 -2.76
C THR A 393 6.56 23.56 -3.10
N ILE A 394 5.40 23.17 -3.61
CA ILE A 394 4.28 24.10 -3.86
C ILE A 394 3.80 24.71 -2.55
N LEU A 395 3.62 23.90 -1.49
CA LEU A 395 3.24 24.38 -0.16
C LEU A 395 4.25 25.37 0.42
N PHE A 396 5.53 25.05 0.28
CA PHE A 396 6.62 25.89 0.75
C PHE A 396 6.67 27.24 0.02
N MET A 397 6.53 27.24 -1.32
CA MET A 397 6.45 28.47 -2.10
C MET A 397 5.31 29.39 -1.64
N VAL A 398 4.17 28.81 -1.26
CA VAL A 398 3.04 29.56 -0.67
C VAL A 398 3.43 30.15 0.69
N TYR A 399 4.04 29.36 1.57
CA TYR A 399 4.45 29.80 2.90
C TYR A 399 5.43 30.99 2.84
N VAL A 400 6.50 30.89 2.06
CA VAL A 400 7.50 31.95 1.91
C VAL A 400 6.87 33.26 1.46
N ARG A 401 5.96 33.21 0.47
CA ARG A 401 5.26 34.39 -0.02
C ARG A 401 4.36 35.02 1.05
N LYS A 402 3.69 34.21 1.87
CA LYS A 402 2.84 34.70 2.97
C LYS A 402 3.66 35.30 4.11
N SER A 403 4.82 34.71 4.42
CA SER A 403 5.77 35.21 5.42
C SER A 403 6.42 36.53 4.98
N ALA A 404 6.69 36.68 3.67
CA ALA A 404 7.13 37.95 3.09
C ALA A 404 6.07 39.07 3.27
N ALA A 405 4.78 38.74 3.16
CA ALA A 405 3.68 39.70 3.30
C ALA A 405 3.38 40.12 4.76
N ARG A 406 3.82 39.35 5.77
CA ARG A 406 3.47 39.56 7.19
C ARG A 406 4.47 40.36 8.00
N ARG A 407 5.67 40.69 7.49
CA ARG A 407 6.67 41.44 8.27
C ARG A 407 6.27 42.92 8.39
N PRO A 408 5.96 43.43 9.60
CA PRO A 408 5.62 44.84 9.78
C PRO A 408 6.91 45.67 9.71
N GLY A 409 7.09 46.39 8.61
CA GLY A 409 8.05 47.49 8.54
C GLY A 409 7.39 48.76 9.06
N ASN A 410 8.11 49.57 9.86
CA ASN A 410 7.65 50.81 10.50
C ASN A 410 7.13 51.92 9.54
N GLY A 411 7.00 51.66 8.23
CA GLY A 411 6.36 52.57 7.24
C GLY A 411 5.09 52.02 6.58
N ALA A 412 4.66 50.79 6.92
CA ALA A 412 3.58 50.11 6.20
C ALA A 412 2.17 50.68 6.45
N ALA A 413 1.93 51.33 7.59
CA ALA A 413 0.62 51.92 7.90
C ALA A 413 0.27 53.14 7.02
N LEU A 414 1.28 53.90 6.58
CA LEU A 414 1.09 55.07 5.70
C LEU A 414 1.05 54.68 4.22
N ALA A 415 1.87 53.68 3.82
CA ALA A 415 1.90 53.15 2.46
C ALA A 415 0.69 52.26 2.14
N ALA A 416 0.15 51.51 3.10
CA ALA A 416 -1.07 50.71 2.91
C ALA A 416 -2.31 51.59 2.65
N ARG A 417 -2.37 52.82 3.17
CA ARG A 417 -3.46 53.75 2.86
C ARG A 417 -3.40 54.31 1.43
N HIS A 418 -2.21 54.43 0.84
CA HIS A 418 -2.04 54.92 -0.54
C HIS A 418 -1.99 53.78 -1.58
N ALA A 419 -1.52 52.58 -1.23
CA ALA A 419 -1.44 51.43 -2.13
C ALA A 419 -2.79 50.72 -2.36
N VAL A 420 -3.78 50.95 -1.49
CA VAL A 420 -5.15 50.44 -1.67
C VAL A 420 -5.87 51.07 -2.88
N GLN A 421 -5.37 52.20 -3.41
CA GLN A 421 -6.00 52.88 -4.55
C GLN A 421 -5.31 52.63 -5.91
N THR A 422 -4.11 52.05 -5.96
CA THR A 422 -3.33 51.96 -7.21
C THR A 422 -2.57 50.65 -7.45
N ALA A 423 -2.60 49.68 -6.53
CA ALA A 423 -2.00 48.36 -6.79
C ALA A 423 -2.92 47.53 -7.70
N PRO A 424 -2.42 46.92 -8.80
CA PRO A 424 -3.22 45.97 -9.57
C PRO A 424 -3.60 44.81 -8.65
N PRO A 425 -4.83 44.29 -8.74
CA PRO A 425 -5.28 43.21 -7.86
C PRO A 425 -4.36 42.00 -8.00
N LEU A 426 -3.99 41.39 -6.87
CA LEU A 426 -3.28 40.11 -6.81
C LEU A 426 -3.92 39.16 -7.83
N ARG A 427 -3.16 38.76 -8.86
CA ARG A 427 -3.65 37.86 -9.92
C ARG A 427 -4.11 36.54 -9.30
N GLY A 428 -5.28 36.06 -9.69
CA GLY A 428 -6.02 34.99 -9.01
C GLY A 428 -5.29 33.66 -8.84
N GLN A 429 -4.22 33.39 -9.62
CA GLN A 429 -3.36 32.21 -9.47
C GLN A 429 -2.76 32.01 -8.08
N ASP A 430 -2.59 33.07 -7.28
CA ASP A 430 -1.86 33.01 -6.00
C ASP A 430 -2.72 32.65 -4.77
N LEU A 431 -4.06 32.78 -4.83
CA LEU A 431 -4.95 32.49 -3.68
C LEU A 431 -5.40 31.03 -3.57
N TYR A 432 -5.70 30.37 -4.70
CA TYR A 432 -6.16 28.98 -4.68
C TYR A 432 -5.02 27.96 -4.69
N GLY A 433 -3.76 28.37 -4.91
CA GLY A 433 -2.61 27.45 -4.92
C GLY A 433 -2.39 26.69 -3.60
N VAL A 434 -2.86 27.23 -2.48
CA VAL A 434 -2.71 26.62 -1.14
C VAL A 434 -3.60 25.39 -0.96
N ILE A 435 -4.73 25.31 -1.67
CA ILE A 435 -5.66 24.19 -1.50
C ILE A 435 -5.10 22.89 -2.03
N ARG A 436 -4.19 22.95 -3.01
CA ARG A 436 -3.68 21.76 -3.68
C ARG A 436 -2.86 20.87 -2.73
N PRO A 437 -1.84 21.37 -2.01
CA PRO A 437 -1.13 20.56 -1.02
C PRO A 437 -2.02 20.12 0.15
N VAL A 438 -3.02 20.91 0.52
CA VAL A 438 -3.99 20.55 1.58
C VAL A 438 -4.87 19.38 1.13
N ALA A 439 -5.40 19.45 -0.10
CA ALA A 439 -6.15 18.36 -0.72
C ALA A 439 -5.27 17.12 -0.92
N PHE A 440 -4.01 17.31 -1.28
CA PHE A 440 -3.02 16.23 -1.35
C PHE A 440 -2.87 15.53 0.00
N LEU A 441 -2.57 16.24 1.09
CA LEU A 441 -2.39 15.62 2.41
C LEU A 441 -3.68 14.97 2.94
N PHE A 442 -4.83 15.59 2.67
CA PHE A 442 -6.14 15.05 3.02
C PHE A 442 -6.39 13.70 2.35
N LEU A 443 -6.20 13.62 1.02
CA LEU A 443 -6.41 12.37 0.28
C LEU A 443 -5.29 11.36 0.47
N PHE A 444 -4.05 11.82 0.71
CA PHE A 444 -2.94 10.95 1.09
C PHE A 444 -3.32 10.13 2.31
N ALA A 445 -3.85 10.77 3.36
CA ALA A 445 -4.23 10.07 4.59
C ALA A 445 -5.44 9.16 4.40
N ILE A 446 -6.48 9.62 3.68
CA ILE A 446 -7.69 8.81 3.45
C ILE A 446 -7.35 7.55 2.65
N ASP A 447 -6.64 7.70 1.55
CA ASP A 447 -6.42 6.57 0.65
C ASP A 447 -5.29 5.65 1.11
N MET A 448 -4.65 5.89 2.27
CA MET A 448 -3.69 4.93 2.86
C MET A 448 -4.31 3.55 3.06
N SER A 449 -5.60 3.46 3.38
CA SER A 449 -6.26 2.18 3.58
C SER A 449 -6.94 1.60 2.34
N LEU A 450 -6.89 2.31 1.22
CA LEU A 450 -7.72 2.02 0.04
C LEU A 450 -7.56 0.57 -0.45
N SER A 451 -6.35 0.04 -0.40
CA SER A 451 -6.02 -1.28 -0.95
C SER A 451 -6.35 -2.46 -0.06
N PHE A 452 -6.73 -2.26 1.20
CA PHE A 452 -6.85 -3.37 2.16
C PHE A 452 -8.05 -3.27 3.12
N ILE A 453 -8.96 -2.31 2.93
CA ILE A 453 -10.26 -2.30 3.65
C ILE A 453 -10.97 -3.66 3.59
N PRO A 454 -11.15 -4.32 2.42
CA PRO A 454 -11.82 -5.62 2.39
C PRO A 454 -10.99 -6.73 3.04
N LEU A 455 -9.66 -6.65 2.99
CA LEU A 455 -8.76 -7.63 3.59
C LEU A 455 -8.78 -7.53 5.12
N ARG A 456 -8.82 -6.32 5.68
CA ARG A 456 -9.04 -6.11 7.11
C ARG A 456 -10.41 -6.59 7.55
N MET A 457 -11.43 -6.40 6.73
CA MET A 457 -12.77 -6.91 7.00
C MET A 457 -12.80 -8.45 7.00
N GLU A 458 -11.95 -9.09 6.18
CA GLU A 458 -11.80 -10.55 6.15
C GLU A 458 -11.21 -11.11 7.44
N GLU A 459 -10.27 -10.41 8.08
CA GLU A 459 -9.74 -10.78 9.40
C GLU A 459 -10.76 -10.66 10.53
N LEU A 460 -11.67 -9.68 10.44
CA LEU A 460 -12.71 -9.42 11.44
C LEU A 460 -14.03 -10.15 11.13
N TYR A 461 -14.05 -11.00 10.11
CA TYR A 461 -15.26 -11.58 9.57
C TYR A 461 -15.95 -12.51 10.58
N THR A 462 -17.24 -12.28 10.79
CA THR A 462 -18.16 -13.18 11.48
C THR A 462 -19.42 -13.35 10.63
N PRO A 463 -20.01 -14.56 10.52
CA PRO A 463 -21.29 -14.72 9.83
C PRO A 463 -22.33 -13.74 10.39
N MET A 464 -22.90 -12.89 9.53
CA MET A 464 -23.82 -11.83 9.93
C MET A 464 -24.88 -11.61 8.84
N LEU A 465 -26.09 -11.21 9.25
CA LEU A 465 -27.18 -10.79 8.35
C LEU A 465 -27.66 -11.85 7.32
N GLY A 466 -27.24 -13.11 7.44
CA GLY A 466 -27.55 -14.16 6.45
C GLY A 466 -26.97 -13.90 5.05
N LEU A 467 -26.00 -12.98 4.94
CA LEU A 467 -25.35 -12.60 3.70
C LEU A 467 -24.14 -13.50 3.43
N SER A 468 -23.76 -13.65 2.15
CA SER A 468 -22.53 -14.36 1.80
C SER A 468 -21.30 -13.60 2.29
N LYS A 469 -20.20 -14.34 2.55
CA LYS A 469 -18.91 -13.77 2.97
C LYS A 469 -18.48 -12.64 2.03
N ASP A 470 -18.57 -12.85 0.71
CA ASP A 470 -18.13 -11.86 -0.28
C ASP A 470 -18.96 -10.56 -0.22
N ILE A 471 -20.27 -10.61 0.02
CA ILE A 471 -21.07 -9.38 0.19
C ILE A 471 -20.63 -8.62 1.45
N ILE A 472 -20.37 -9.33 2.54
CA ILE A 472 -19.97 -8.74 3.83
C ILE A 472 -18.61 -8.01 3.72
N LEU A 473 -17.66 -8.57 2.98
CA LEU A 473 -16.35 -7.93 2.75
C LEU A 473 -16.48 -6.59 1.99
N GLY A 474 -17.54 -6.39 1.21
CA GLY A 474 -17.81 -5.16 0.47
C GLY A 474 -18.61 -4.10 1.24
N LEU A 475 -19.23 -4.47 2.37
CA LEU A 475 -20.06 -3.55 3.17
C LEU A 475 -19.32 -2.31 3.68
N PRO A 476 -18.09 -2.39 4.22
CA PRO A 476 -17.42 -1.20 4.78
C PRO A 476 -17.22 -0.10 3.74
N ILE A 477 -16.83 -0.46 2.51
CA ILE A 477 -16.65 0.48 1.39
C ILE A 477 -18.02 1.07 0.99
N SER A 478 -19.05 0.23 0.92
CA SER A 478 -20.41 0.65 0.51
C SER A 478 -21.01 1.63 1.53
N VAL A 479 -20.85 1.35 2.81
CA VAL A 479 -21.30 2.21 3.92
C VAL A 479 -20.51 3.53 3.93
N GLU A 480 -19.21 3.49 3.71
CA GLU A 480 -18.37 4.69 3.59
C GLU A 480 -18.83 5.59 2.43
N MET A 481 -19.00 5.03 1.23
CA MET A 481 -19.45 5.78 0.06
C MET A 481 -20.88 6.31 0.23
N GLY A 482 -21.75 5.55 0.91
CA GLY A 482 -23.13 5.93 1.19
C GLY A 482 -23.19 7.11 2.16
N ALA A 483 -22.45 7.02 3.26
CA ALA A 483 -22.31 8.10 4.22
C ALA A 483 -21.70 9.37 3.58
N ALA A 484 -20.70 9.22 2.72
CA ALA A 484 -20.13 10.33 1.96
C ALA A 484 -21.17 10.98 1.04
N GLY A 485 -21.95 10.18 0.30
CA GLY A 485 -23.04 10.68 -0.56
C GLY A 485 -24.08 11.49 0.22
N VAL A 486 -24.47 11.03 1.41
CA VAL A 486 -25.38 11.76 2.30
C VAL A 486 -24.79 13.10 2.73
N MET A 487 -23.54 13.12 3.22
CA MET A 487 -22.93 14.39 3.67
C MET A 487 -22.66 15.38 2.54
N VAL A 488 -22.39 14.93 1.33
CA VAL A 488 -22.24 15.82 0.17
C VAL A 488 -23.51 16.66 -0.02
N ALA A 489 -24.70 16.08 0.14
CA ALA A 489 -25.97 16.81 0.01
C ALA A 489 -26.15 17.89 1.11
N PHE A 490 -25.69 17.63 2.34
CA PHE A 490 -25.76 18.58 3.45
C PHE A 490 -24.65 19.64 3.41
N SER A 491 -23.52 19.35 2.75
CA SER A 491 -22.34 20.23 2.73
C SER A 491 -22.60 21.57 2.04
N GLY A 492 -23.38 21.61 0.95
CA GLY A 492 -23.64 22.82 0.17
C GLY A 492 -24.27 23.93 1.00
N PRO A 493 -25.47 23.72 1.58
CA PRO A 493 -26.12 24.72 2.44
C PRO A 493 -25.28 25.13 3.65
N TRP A 494 -24.42 24.25 4.16
CA TRP A 494 -23.53 24.55 5.29
C TRP A 494 -22.40 25.49 4.87
N ILE A 495 -21.75 25.20 3.74
CA ILE A 495 -20.71 26.05 3.13
C ILE A 495 -21.27 27.43 2.80
N ASP A 496 -22.50 27.50 2.28
CA ASP A 496 -23.15 28.77 1.92
C ASP A 496 -23.43 29.65 3.15
N LYS A 497 -23.78 29.05 4.30
CA LYS A 497 -24.14 29.78 5.53
C LYS A 497 -22.96 30.13 6.42
N ARG A 498 -21.99 29.22 6.58
CA ARG A 498 -20.88 29.35 7.55
C ARG A 498 -19.50 29.43 6.91
N GLY A 499 -19.43 29.38 5.58
CA GLY A 499 -18.19 29.33 4.83
C GLY A 499 -17.59 27.92 4.78
N TRP A 500 -16.50 27.77 4.04
CA TRP A 500 -15.90 26.47 3.73
C TRP A 500 -15.07 25.85 4.87
N LEU A 501 -14.46 26.67 5.75
CA LEU A 501 -13.46 26.18 6.71
C LEU A 501 -14.06 25.30 7.81
N GLU A 502 -15.24 25.64 8.32
CA GLU A 502 -15.90 24.88 9.39
C GLU A 502 -16.34 23.48 8.91
N PRO A 503 -17.03 23.32 7.77
CA PRO A 503 -17.27 22.02 7.15
C PRO A 503 -15.98 21.24 6.87
N PHE A 504 -14.91 21.90 6.43
CA PHE A 504 -13.63 21.26 6.15
C PHE A 504 -12.99 20.65 7.40
N VAL A 505 -12.87 21.45 8.47
CA VAL A 505 -12.28 20.99 9.74
C VAL A 505 -13.14 19.91 10.38
N THR A 506 -14.47 20.07 10.36
CA THR A 506 -15.39 19.04 10.86
C THR A 506 -15.23 17.74 10.10
N GLY A 507 -15.15 17.80 8.77
CA GLY A 507 -14.90 16.64 7.93
C GLY A 507 -13.58 15.92 8.28
N LEU A 508 -12.49 16.68 8.42
CA LEU A 508 -11.19 16.13 8.82
C LEU A 508 -11.21 15.46 10.20
N VAL A 509 -11.90 16.06 11.18
CA VAL A 509 -12.03 15.49 12.54
C VAL A 509 -12.84 14.19 12.50
N LEU A 510 -13.93 14.15 11.75
CA LEU A 510 -14.72 12.93 11.57
C LEU A 510 -13.92 11.82 10.89
N CYS A 511 -13.13 12.15 9.85
CA CYS A 511 -12.20 11.22 9.25
C CYS A 511 -11.18 10.72 10.29
N ALA A 512 -10.49 11.62 11.00
CA ALA A 512 -9.47 11.25 11.97
C ALA A 512 -10.01 10.31 13.06
N ALA A 513 -11.21 10.60 13.57
CA ALA A 513 -11.91 9.75 14.53
C ALA A 513 -12.28 8.39 13.93
N GLY A 514 -12.85 8.36 12.72
CA GLY A 514 -13.21 7.09 12.06
C GLY A 514 -11.99 6.24 11.69
N TYR A 515 -10.86 6.84 11.32
CA TYR A 515 -9.59 6.13 11.12
C TYR A 515 -9.07 5.54 12.43
N PHE A 516 -9.07 6.32 13.52
CA PHE A 516 -8.67 5.83 14.84
C PHE A 516 -9.54 4.64 15.28
N LEU A 517 -10.87 4.76 15.16
CA LEU A 517 -11.81 3.69 15.49
C LEU A 517 -11.63 2.44 14.62
N SER A 518 -11.25 2.59 13.35
CA SER A 518 -10.97 1.42 12.50
C SER A 518 -9.68 0.71 12.84
N GLY A 519 -8.67 1.42 13.33
CA GLY A 519 -7.48 0.79 13.91
C GLY A 519 -7.79 0.04 15.20
N ALA A 520 -8.74 0.55 15.99
CA ALA A 520 -9.16 -0.03 17.27
C ALA A 520 -10.27 -1.08 17.16
N ALA A 521 -10.87 -1.28 15.98
CA ALA A 521 -12.01 -2.15 15.79
C ALA A 521 -11.65 -3.61 16.09
N GLY A 522 -12.36 -4.20 17.06
CA GLY A 522 -12.25 -5.61 17.44
C GLY A 522 -13.33 -6.49 16.79
N SER A 523 -14.37 -5.88 16.23
CA SER A 523 -15.46 -6.58 15.56
C SER A 523 -15.78 -6.00 14.18
N ALA A 524 -16.36 -6.83 13.31
CA ALA A 524 -16.81 -6.41 11.98
C ALA A 524 -17.80 -5.23 11.99
N MET A 525 -18.74 -5.20 12.95
CA MET A 525 -19.73 -4.11 13.05
C MET A 525 -19.09 -2.79 13.44
N GLU A 526 -18.17 -2.80 14.40
CA GLU A 526 -17.38 -1.62 14.77
C GLU A 526 -16.60 -1.09 13.57
N PHE A 527 -15.98 -1.99 12.79
CA PHE A 527 -15.23 -1.60 11.61
C PHE A 527 -16.12 -0.96 10.53
N ILE A 528 -17.30 -1.54 10.24
CA ILE A 528 -18.28 -0.96 9.30
C ILE A 528 -18.75 0.42 9.78
N ALA A 529 -19.09 0.56 11.06
CA ALA A 529 -19.54 1.84 11.63
C ALA A 529 -18.45 2.92 11.56
N ALA A 530 -17.21 2.55 11.90
CA ALA A 530 -16.05 3.42 11.78
C ALA A 530 -15.78 3.86 10.32
N ARG A 531 -16.07 3.01 9.35
CA ARG A 531 -16.01 3.37 7.91
C ARG A 531 -17.14 4.29 7.48
N GLY A 532 -18.35 4.11 8.01
CA GLY A 532 -19.42 5.10 7.88
C GLY A 532 -19.00 6.49 8.39
N LEU A 533 -18.33 6.56 9.54
CA LEU A 533 -17.85 7.82 10.10
C LEU A 533 -16.81 8.52 9.21
N VAL A 534 -15.88 7.75 8.64
CA VAL A 534 -14.94 8.28 7.62
C VAL A 534 -15.68 8.78 6.40
N GLY A 535 -16.70 8.05 5.94
CA GLY A 535 -17.54 8.46 4.82
C GLY A 535 -18.19 9.83 5.04
N LEU A 536 -18.80 10.05 6.21
CA LEU A 536 -19.38 11.34 6.59
C LEU A 536 -18.33 12.47 6.50
N GLY A 537 -17.14 12.22 7.06
CA GLY A 537 -16.03 13.18 7.04
C GLY A 537 -15.49 13.46 5.65
N TYR A 538 -15.35 12.42 4.83
CA TYR A 538 -14.84 12.49 3.46
C TYR A 538 -15.75 13.34 2.57
N GLY A 539 -17.06 13.11 2.65
CA GLY A 539 -18.05 13.90 1.90
C GLY A 539 -18.00 15.39 2.23
N LEU A 540 -17.89 15.75 3.52
CA LEU A 540 -17.73 17.13 3.97
C LEU A 540 -16.39 17.74 3.51
N GLY A 541 -15.29 17.04 3.74
CA GLY A 541 -13.95 17.53 3.45
C GLY A 541 -13.74 17.83 1.96
N LEU A 542 -14.13 16.89 1.09
CA LEU A 542 -13.99 17.05 -0.36
C LEU A 542 -14.82 18.24 -0.88
N MET A 543 -16.08 18.37 -0.47
CA MET A 543 -16.94 19.49 -0.89
C MET A 543 -16.46 20.83 -0.35
N ALA A 544 -15.93 20.86 0.88
CA ALA A 544 -15.39 22.08 1.45
C ALA A 544 -14.12 22.56 0.72
N THR A 545 -13.26 21.66 0.23
CA THR A 545 -12.12 22.04 -0.62
C THR A 545 -12.56 22.64 -1.96
N GLN A 546 -13.63 22.10 -2.57
CA GLN A 546 -14.23 22.69 -3.77
C GLN A 546 -14.85 24.05 -3.48
N GLY A 547 -15.57 24.17 -2.37
CA GLY A 547 -16.13 25.44 -1.88
C GLY A 547 -15.07 26.52 -1.69
N PHE A 548 -13.90 26.17 -1.15
CA PHE A 548 -12.76 27.08 -1.05
C PHE A 548 -12.33 27.59 -2.43
N VAL A 549 -12.14 26.71 -3.40
CA VAL A 549 -11.74 27.10 -4.75
C VAL A 549 -12.76 28.04 -5.35
N ILE A 550 -14.05 27.70 -5.28
CA ILE A 550 -15.15 28.50 -5.86
C ILE A 550 -15.22 29.88 -5.20
N ALA A 551 -15.06 29.97 -3.88
CA ALA A 551 -15.10 31.23 -3.14
C ALA A 551 -13.89 32.15 -3.42
N ASN A 552 -12.75 31.58 -3.83
CA ASN A 552 -11.49 32.29 -4.02
C ASN A 552 -11.06 32.40 -5.49
N THR A 553 -11.93 32.09 -6.46
CA THR A 553 -11.65 32.20 -7.90
C THR A 553 -12.72 33.01 -8.64
N GLY A 554 -12.28 33.86 -9.58
CA GLY A 554 -13.18 34.61 -10.46
C GLY A 554 -13.82 33.71 -11.55
N PRO A 555 -14.89 34.16 -12.24
CA PRO A 555 -15.65 33.36 -13.21
C PRO A 555 -14.81 32.68 -14.31
N GLY A 556 -13.72 33.32 -14.77
CA GLY A 556 -12.79 32.77 -15.77
C GLY A 556 -11.71 31.82 -15.21
N GLU A 557 -11.53 31.74 -13.90
CA GLU A 557 -10.46 30.99 -13.24
C GLU A 557 -10.97 29.77 -12.45
N LYS A 558 -12.28 29.67 -12.17
CA LYS A 558 -12.91 28.58 -11.40
C LYS A 558 -12.52 27.19 -11.92
N ALA A 559 -12.67 26.98 -13.22
CA ALA A 559 -12.35 25.69 -13.84
C ALA A 559 -10.88 25.29 -13.63
N ARG A 560 -9.94 26.24 -13.81
CA ARG A 560 -8.51 26.00 -13.58
C ARG A 560 -8.19 25.72 -12.12
N GLY A 561 -8.84 26.44 -11.19
CA GLY A 561 -8.70 26.19 -9.75
C GLY A 561 -9.15 24.79 -9.36
N ILE A 562 -10.30 24.34 -9.88
CA ILE A 562 -10.85 23.00 -9.62
C ILE A 562 -9.92 21.93 -10.21
N THR A 563 -9.44 22.11 -11.44
CA THR A 563 -8.44 21.20 -12.03
C THR A 563 -7.16 21.14 -11.19
N HIS A 564 -6.67 22.27 -10.68
CA HIS A 564 -5.49 22.29 -9.81
C HIS A 564 -5.70 21.59 -8.47
N MET A 565 -6.89 21.72 -7.88
CA MET A 565 -7.25 21.01 -6.66
C MET A 565 -7.29 19.50 -6.90
N PHE A 566 -7.97 19.04 -7.96
CA PHE A 566 -8.06 17.62 -8.29
C PHE A 566 -6.70 17.00 -8.65
N ALA A 567 -5.77 17.77 -9.22
CA ALA A 567 -4.39 17.30 -9.39
C ALA A 567 -3.73 16.94 -8.04
N GLY A 568 -3.99 17.73 -6.98
CA GLY A 568 -3.55 17.41 -5.63
C GLY A 568 -4.28 16.20 -5.03
N VAL A 569 -5.61 16.12 -5.21
CA VAL A 569 -6.44 14.96 -4.78
C VAL A 569 -5.88 13.66 -5.35
N TYR A 570 -5.65 13.58 -6.66
CA TYR A 570 -5.15 12.36 -7.31
C TYR A 570 -3.70 12.04 -6.96
N ALA A 571 -2.83 13.06 -6.85
CA ALA A 571 -1.47 12.84 -6.37
C ALA A 571 -1.46 12.31 -4.92
N GLY A 572 -2.33 12.84 -4.06
CA GLY A 572 -2.50 12.40 -2.68
C GLY A 572 -2.96 10.95 -2.63
N SER A 573 -4.05 10.64 -3.34
CA SER A 573 -4.61 9.30 -3.47
C SER A 573 -3.57 8.27 -3.93
N LEU A 574 -2.83 8.59 -4.99
CA LEU A 574 -1.78 7.75 -5.55
C LEU A 574 -0.67 7.45 -4.55
N CYS A 575 -0.16 8.48 -3.88
CA CYS A 575 0.89 8.35 -2.87
C CYS A 575 0.40 7.63 -1.61
N GLY A 576 -0.83 7.94 -1.18
CA GLY A 576 -1.47 7.38 0.00
C GLY A 576 -1.67 5.88 -0.13
N GLY A 577 -2.35 5.42 -1.19
CA GLY A 577 -2.61 4.00 -1.43
C GLY A 577 -1.35 3.15 -1.49
N ALA A 578 -0.31 3.65 -2.17
CA ALA A 578 0.96 2.94 -2.27
C ALA A 578 1.73 2.93 -0.93
N ALA A 579 1.84 4.08 -0.26
CA ALA A 579 2.50 4.19 1.03
C ALA A 579 1.81 3.33 2.10
N GLY A 580 0.47 3.37 2.12
CA GLY A 580 -0.34 2.60 3.06
C GLY A 580 -0.28 1.10 2.82
N ALA A 581 -0.26 0.65 1.56
CA ALA A 581 -0.08 -0.76 1.23
C ALA A 581 1.29 -1.30 1.67
N MET A 582 2.36 -0.54 1.43
CA MET A 582 3.72 -0.90 1.89
C MET A 582 3.81 -0.91 3.42
N LEU A 583 3.16 0.05 4.10
CA LEU A 583 3.13 0.11 5.57
C LEU A 583 2.33 -1.06 6.15
N ALA A 584 1.18 -1.40 5.53
CA ALA A 584 0.35 -2.53 5.92
C ALA A 584 1.09 -3.86 5.79
N GLN A 585 1.92 -4.03 4.74
CA GLN A 585 2.72 -5.23 4.54
C GLN A 585 3.65 -5.52 5.72
N ARG A 586 4.18 -4.47 6.35
CA ARG A 586 5.24 -4.60 7.36
C ARG A 586 4.73 -4.45 8.80
N MET A 587 3.74 -3.58 9.01
CA MET A 587 3.27 -3.21 10.36
C MET A 587 1.81 -3.67 10.62
N GLY A 588 1.22 -4.44 9.71
CA GLY A 588 -0.20 -4.85 9.75
C GLY A 588 -1.17 -3.70 9.44
N TYR A 589 -2.46 -4.01 9.27
CA TYR A 589 -3.46 -3.03 8.84
C TYR A 589 -3.80 -1.95 9.89
N ALA A 590 -3.84 -2.32 11.17
CA ALA A 590 -4.28 -1.44 12.26
C ALA A 590 -3.37 -0.20 12.41
N SER A 591 -2.05 -0.40 12.32
CA SER A 591 -1.05 0.67 12.43
C SER A 591 -1.20 1.73 11.34
N VAL A 592 -1.58 1.32 10.13
CA VAL A 592 -1.81 2.23 9.00
C VAL A 592 -3.02 3.13 9.24
N PHE A 593 -4.10 2.60 9.84
CA PHE A 593 -5.26 3.43 10.22
C PHE A 593 -4.88 4.48 11.28
N TYR A 594 -4.05 4.13 12.27
CA TYR A 594 -3.55 5.10 13.24
C TYR A 594 -2.64 6.16 12.59
N ALA A 595 -1.77 5.75 11.67
CA ALA A 595 -0.93 6.68 10.91
C ALA A 595 -1.77 7.68 10.10
N ALA A 596 -2.81 7.19 9.39
CA ALA A 596 -3.75 8.04 8.66
C ALA A 596 -4.46 9.04 9.60
N SER A 597 -4.92 8.58 10.78
CA SER A 597 -5.52 9.45 11.80
C SER A 597 -4.56 10.55 12.27
N ALA A 598 -3.31 10.21 12.58
CA ALA A 598 -2.30 11.16 13.00
C ALA A 598 -2.01 12.23 11.92
N ILE A 599 -1.91 11.83 10.65
CA ILE A 599 -1.74 12.76 9.53
C ILE A 599 -2.95 13.69 9.42
N LEU A 600 -4.18 13.18 9.52
CA LEU A 600 -5.38 14.01 9.49
C LEU A 600 -5.42 15.03 10.64
N VAL A 601 -5.01 14.66 11.85
CA VAL A 601 -4.88 15.59 12.99
C VAL A 601 -3.86 16.69 12.69
N LEU A 602 -2.72 16.37 12.07
CA LEU A 602 -1.75 17.37 11.63
C LEU A 602 -2.33 18.30 10.55
N VAL A 603 -3.15 17.79 9.63
CA VAL A 603 -3.84 18.60 8.62
C VAL A 603 -4.89 19.51 9.26
N VAL A 604 -5.62 19.05 10.30
CA VAL A 604 -6.53 19.89 11.10
C VAL A 604 -5.76 21.03 11.74
N LEU A 605 -4.65 20.73 12.41
CA LEU A 605 -3.80 21.74 13.06
C LEU A 605 -3.30 22.77 12.03
N PHE A 606 -2.82 22.30 10.87
CA PHE A 606 -2.40 23.17 9.78
C PHE A 606 -3.54 24.05 9.26
N ALA A 607 -4.74 23.49 9.05
CA ALA A 607 -5.89 24.24 8.58
C ALA A 607 -6.30 25.34 9.57
N LEU A 608 -6.32 25.03 10.88
CA LEU A 608 -6.66 25.98 11.94
C LEU A 608 -5.62 27.10 12.11
N LEU A 609 -4.33 26.80 11.98
CA LEU A 609 -3.26 27.79 12.14
C LEU A 609 -3.05 28.65 10.89
N CYS A 610 -3.04 28.01 9.71
CA CYS A 610 -2.62 28.65 8.46
C CYS A 610 -3.78 29.19 7.62
N LEU A 611 -4.94 28.53 7.63
CA LEU A 611 -6.06 28.85 6.72
C LEU A 611 -7.17 29.66 7.38
N ARG A 612 -7.21 29.73 8.72
CA ARG A 612 -8.20 30.54 9.47
C ARG A 612 -8.20 32.01 9.10
N ALA A 613 -7.05 32.57 8.74
CA ALA A 613 -6.94 33.95 8.27
C ALA A 613 -7.62 34.18 6.90
N THR A 614 -7.61 33.17 6.03
CA THR A 614 -8.21 33.22 4.68
C THR A 614 -9.73 33.03 4.72
N ALA A 615 -10.24 32.35 5.75
CA ALA A 615 -11.68 32.13 5.94
C ALA A 615 -12.45 33.40 6.37
N ARG A 616 -11.79 34.39 6.97
CA ARG A 616 -12.44 35.64 7.42
C ARG A 616 -12.68 36.66 6.30
N THR A 617 -12.05 36.52 5.14
CA THR A 617 -11.97 37.59 4.13
C THR A 617 -13.10 37.67 3.11
N ARG A 618 -14.11 36.80 3.14
CA ARG A 618 -15.31 36.96 2.30
C ARG A 618 -16.46 36.08 2.81
N ALA A 619 -17.28 36.63 3.71
CA ALA A 619 -18.69 36.28 3.66
C ALA A 619 -19.25 36.84 2.33
N PRO A 620 -20.11 36.13 1.59
CA PRO A 620 -20.70 36.68 0.39
C PRO A 620 -21.42 37.98 0.74
N SER A 621 -21.04 39.10 0.11
CA SER A 621 -21.86 40.31 0.14
C SER A 621 -23.27 39.92 -0.32
N ALA A 622 -24.29 40.35 0.41
CA ALA A 622 -25.69 40.03 0.14
C ALA A 622 -26.17 40.42 -1.28
N GLU A 623 -25.38 41.19 -2.02
CA GLU A 623 -25.63 41.68 -3.38
C GLU A 623 -25.32 40.67 -4.51
N SER A 624 -24.69 39.53 -4.23
CA SER A 624 -24.46 38.46 -5.22
C SER A 624 -25.13 37.14 -4.85
N ARG A 625 -26.28 37.21 -4.17
CA ARG A 625 -27.25 36.11 -4.22
C ARG A 625 -27.78 36.05 -5.66
N PRO A 626 -27.59 34.96 -6.41
CA PRO A 626 -28.50 34.71 -7.51
C PRO A 626 -29.87 34.58 -6.87
N GLU A 627 -30.78 35.51 -7.17
CA GLU A 627 -32.20 35.36 -6.90
C GLU A 627 -32.71 34.16 -7.70
N THR A 628 -32.54 32.94 -7.19
CA THR A 628 -33.34 31.80 -7.61
C THR A 628 -33.22 30.66 -6.58
N HIS A 629 -33.73 30.91 -5.37
CA HIS A 629 -34.47 29.85 -4.70
C HIS A 629 -35.78 29.61 -5.45
N THR A 630 -35.72 29.20 -6.72
CA THR A 630 -36.85 28.47 -7.30
C THR A 630 -36.96 27.24 -6.45
N ARG A 631 -38.07 27.08 -5.71
CA ARG A 631 -38.40 25.79 -5.10
C ARG A 631 -38.18 24.73 -6.18
N LEU A 632 -37.17 23.88 -6.01
CA LEU A 632 -36.86 22.81 -6.94
C LEU A 632 -38.10 21.92 -6.98
N SER A 633 -38.91 22.08 -8.02
CA SER A 633 -40.09 21.25 -8.18
C SER A 633 -39.59 19.83 -8.45
N PHE A 634 -39.99 18.87 -7.62
CA PHE A 634 -39.74 17.44 -7.84
C PHE A 634 -40.08 17.02 -9.29
N ARG A 635 -41.10 17.66 -9.88
CA ARG A 635 -41.51 17.47 -11.28
C ARG A 635 -40.44 17.88 -12.30
N LYS A 636 -39.68 18.96 -12.05
CA LYS A 636 -38.56 19.39 -12.90
C LYS A 636 -37.36 18.44 -12.76
N LEU A 637 -37.08 17.96 -11.54
CA LEU A 637 -36.03 16.99 -11.26
C LEU A 637 -36.33 15.65 -11.96
N LEU A 638 -37.56 15.16 -11.83
CA LEU A 638 -38.03 13.94 -12.48
C LEU A 638 -37.99 14.10 -14.01
N ARG A 639 -38.48 15.21 -14.56
CA ARG A 639 -38.41 15.47 -16.02
C ARG A 639 -36.98 15.49 -16.55
N PHE A 640 -36.02 15.99 -15.77
CA PHE A 640 -34.61 15.95 -16.14
C PHE A 640 -34.08 14.51 -16.11
N MET A 641 -34.38 13.72 -15.07
CA MET A 641 -33.93 12.32 -14.99
C MET A 641 -34.58 11.39 -15.99
N THR A 642 -35.84 11.63 -16.36
CA THR A 642 -36.57 10.84 -17.36
C THR A 642 -36.27 11.32 -18.79
N ASN A 643 -35.50 12.39 -18.98
CA ASN A 643 -35.05 12.77 -20.31
C ASN A 643 -34.16 11.67 -20.89
N ARG A 644 -34.47 11.22 -22.11
CA ARG A 644 -33.78 10.12 -22.79
C ARG A 644 -32.25 10.25 -22.76
N ASP A 645 -31.70 11.42 -23.05
CA ASP A 645 -30.24 11.61 -23.15
C ASP A 645 -29.59 11.66 -21.76
N VAL A 646 -30.25 12.28 -20.78
CA VAL A 646 -29.78 12.33 -19.39
C VAL A 646 -29.87 10.94 -18.74
N PHE A 647 -30.98 10.24 -18.93
CA PHE A 647 -31.19 8.89 -18.44
C PHE A 647 -30.15 7.93 -19.02
N ALA A 648 -29.93 7.98 -20.34
CA ALA A 648 -28.91 7.19 -21.01
C ALA A 648 -27.52 7.48 -20.43
N LEU A 649 -27.16 8.77 -20.28
CA LEU A 649 -25.88 9.15 -19.67
C LEU A 649 -25.74 8.62 -18.24
N ALA A 650 -26.76 8.84 -17.41
CA ALA A 650 -26.75 8.50 -16.00
C ALA A 650 -26.71 6.99 -15.78
N MET A 651 -27.64 6.23 -16.36
CA MET A 651 -27.84 4.81 -16.07
C MET A 651 -26.97 3.89 -16.92
N LEU A 652 -26.61 4.29 -18.15
CA LEU A 652 -25.87 3.42 -19.09
C LEU A 652 -24.38 3.76 -19.19
N SER A 653 -23.94 4.92 -18.67
CA SER A 653 -22.53 5.31 -18.68
C SER A 653 -21.97 5.63 -17.30
N ILE A 654 -22.55 6.59 -16.57
CA ILE A 654 -22.03 7.03 -15.28
C ILE A 654 -22.16 5.91 -14.23
N LEU A 655 -23.35 5.34 -14.08
CA LEU A 655 -23.61 4.29 -13.09
C LEU A 655 -22.73 3.05 -13.30
N PRO A 656 -22.62 2.44 -14.51
CA PRO A 656 -21.77 1.27 -14.73
C PRO A 656 -20.29 1.56 -14.54
N SER A 657 -19.82 2.74 -14.99
CA SER A 657 -18.44 3.17 -14.78
C SER A 657 -18.11 3.28 -13.29
N ALA A 658 -18.99 3.88 -12.49
CA ALA A 658 -18.80 4.02 -11.04
C ALA A 658 -18.90 2.68 -10.29
N LEU A 659 -19.85 1.81 -10.68
CA LEU A 659 -19.99 0.44 -10.18
C LEU A 659 -18.70 -0.36 -10.36
N VAL A 660 -18.18 -0.38 -11.60
CA VAL A 660 -16.94 -1.08 -11.92
C VAL A 660 -15.75 -0.44 -11.22
N LEU A 661 -15.65 0.89 -11.20
CA LEU A 661 -14.52 1.56 -10.57
C LEU A 661 -14.37 1.17 -9.10
N ILE A 662 -15.39 1.37 -8.26
CA ILE A 662 -15.25 1.09 -6.82
C ILE A 662 -15.39 -0.42 -6.53
N GLY A 663 -16.30 -1.11 -7.22
CA GLY A 663 -16.53 -2.53 -7.02
C GLY A 663 -15.35 -3.41 -7.47
N PHE A 664 -14.73 -3.10 -8.61
CA PHE A 664 -13.53 -3.82 -9.05
C PHE A 664 -12.27 -3.29 -8.35
N LEU A 665 -11.97 -2.00 -8.46
CA LEU A 665 -10.66 -1.45 -8.07
C LEU A 665 -10.43 -1.51 -6.56
N ASN A 666 -11.43 -1.15 -5.75
CA ASN A 666 -11.26 -1.01 -4.30
C ASN A 666 -11.74 -2.24 -3.50
N TYR A 667 -12.64 -3.04 -4.08
CA TYR A 667 -13.17 -4.23 -3.42
C TYR A 667 -12.57 -5.52 -3.98
N LEU A 668 -12.85 -5.83 -5.25
CA LEU A 668 -12.51 -7.15 -5.79
C LEU A 668 -11.01 -7.34 -6.03
N LEU A 669 -10.35 -6.34 -6.59
CA LEU A 669 -8.96 -6.45 -7.02
C LEU A 669 -8.01 -6.78 -5.85
N PRO A 670 -8.09 -6.12 -4.68
CA PRO A 670 -7.28 -6.52 -3.52
C PRO A 670 -7.54 -7.96 -3.06
N ILE A 671 -8.80 -8.39 -3.00
CA ILE A 671 -9.17 -9.74 -2.59
C ILE A 671 -8.62 -10.76 -3.59
N TYR A 672 -8.79 -10.50 -4.89
CA TYR A 672 -8.28 -11.35 -5.96
C TYR A 672 -6.76 -11.54 -5.84
N LEU A 673 -6.02 -10.43 -5.78
CA LEU A 673 -4.56 -10.44 -5.74
C LEU A 673 -4.04 -11.11 -4.47
N SER A 674 -4.62 -10.78 -3.30
CA SER A 674 -4.24 -11.39 -2.03
C SER A 674 -4.47 -12.91 -2.03
N ARG A 675 -5.60 -13.39 -2.58
CA ARG A 675 -5.88 -14.83 -2.68
C ARG A 675 -4.97 -15.55 -3.67
N THR A 676 -4.45 -14.85 -4.68
CA THR A 676 -3.43 -15.39 -5.59
C THR A 676 -2.00 -15.31 -5.04
N GLY A 677 -1.81 -14.88 -3.79
CA GLY A 677 -0.50 -14.78 -3.14
C GLY A 677 0.29 -13.52 -3.47
N ALA A 678 -0.33 -12.49 -4.04
CA ALA A 678 0.34 -11.21 -4.26
C ALA A 678 0.57 -10.47 -2.94
N THR A 679 1.70 -9.77 -2.87
CA THR A 679 2.07 -8.95 -1.70
C THR A 679 1.20 -7.70 -1.62
N GLN A 680 1.05 -7.11 -0.43
CA GLN A 680 0.30 -5.85 -0.29
C GLN A 680 0.95 -4.72 -1.10
N SER A 681 2.28 -4.65 -1.12
CA SER A 681 3.05 -3.74 -1.97
C SER A 681 2.67 -3.88 -3.45
N ASP A 682 2.51 -5.11 -3.97
CA ASP A 682 2.10 -5.33 -5.35
C ASP A 682 0.67 -4.84 -5.63
N ILE A 683 -0.27 -5.07 -4.70
CA ILE A 683 -1.64 -4.54 -4.80
C ILE A 683 -1.59 -3.00 -4.88
N GLY A 684 -0.83 -2.36 -3.98
CA GLY A 684 -0.63 -0.91 -3.98
C GLY A 684 -0.05 -0.39 -5.29
N ARG A 685 1.01 -1.03 -5.82
CA ARG A 685 1.64 -0.67 -7.10
C ARG A 685 0.70 -0.83 -8.29
N ILE A 686 -0.15 -1.86 -8.30
CA ILE A 686 -1.16 -2.04 -9.35
C ILE A 686 -2.19 -0.91 -9.27
N LEU A 687 -2.69 -0.58 -8.07
CA LEU A 687 -3.60 0.55 -7.87
C LEU A 687 -2.96 1.88 -8.28
N MET A 688 -1.64 2.04 -8.13
CA MET A 688 -0.94 3.23 -8.59
C MET A 688 -1.09 3.48 -10.09
N ILE A 689 -1.19 2.43 -10.90
CA ILE A 689 -1.34 2.56 -12.36
C ILE A 689 -2.57 3.43 -12.68
N TYR A 690 -3.68 3.23 -11.96
CA TYR A 690 -4.89 4.04 -12.10
C TYR A 690 -4.63 5.53 -11.82
N GLY A 691 -3.99 5.84 -10.69
CA GLY A 691 -3.69 7.22 -10.31
C GLY A 691 -2.72 7.90 -11.28
N VAL A 692 -1.71 7.18 -11.78
CA VAL A 692 -0.79 7.67 -12.82
C VAL A 692 -1.53 8.04 -14.10
N CYS A 693 -2.49 7.22 -14.55
CA CYS A 693 -3.34 7.57 -15.70
C CYS A 693 -4.10 8.88 -15.45
N LEU A 694 -4.72 9.05 -14.28
CA LEU A 694 -5.48 10.27 -13.98
C LEU A 694 -4.61 11.53 -13.89
N ILE A 695 -3.38 11.41 -13.38
CA ILE A 695 -2.48 12.57 -13.25
C ILE A 695 -1.91 13.00 -14.61
N TYR A 696 -1.49 12.05 -15.45
CA TYR A 696 -0.75 12.36 -16.68
C TYR A 696 -1.61 12.29 -17.95
N VAL A 697 -2.52 11.31 -18.05
CA VAL A 697 -3.32 11.07 -19.26
C VAL A 697 -4.60 11.89 -19.25
N ALA A 698 -5.32 11.96 -18.13
CA ALA A 698 -6.61 12.67 -18.07
C ALA A 698 -6.55 14.17 -18.46
N PRO A 699 -5.53 14.97 -18.07
CA PRO A 699 -5.44 16.37 -18.50
C PRO A 699 -5.22 16.54 -20.01
N TYR A 700 -4.53 15.58 -20.64
CA TYR A 700 -4.33 15.57 -22.09
C TYR A 700 -5.64 15.21 -22.80
N ILE A 701 -6.27 14.10 -22.40
CA ILE A 701 -7.55 13.66 -22.95
C ILE A 701 -8.65 14.70 -22.74
N GLY A 702 -8.68 15.40 -21.60
CA GLY A 702 -9.62 16.48 -21.34
C GLY A 702 -9.57 17.59 -22.39
N ARG A 703 -8.37 17.97 -22.86
CA ARG A 703 -8.22 18.94 -23.94
C ARG A 703 -8.75 18.41 -25.28
N LEU A 704 -8.43 17.16 -25.61
CA LEU A 704 -8.92 16.51 -26.83
C LEU A 704 -10.45 16.41 -26.83
N VAL A 705 -11.03 16.04 -25.68
CA VAL A 705 -12.47 15.99 -25.48
C VAL A 705 -13.05 17.38 -25.68
N ASP A 706 -12.51 18.42 -25.02
CA ASP A 706 -12.95 19.81 -25.10
C ASP A 706 -12.94 20.37 -26.52
N ASP A 707 -11.91 20.07 -27.31
CA ASP A 707 -11.76 20.54 -28.69
C ASP A 707 -12.66 19.78 -29.68
N SER A 708 -13.12 18.58 -29.33
CA SER A 708 -13.97 17.77 -30.20
C SER A 708 -15.45 18.19 -30.19
N SER A 709 -16.05 18.16 -31.38
CA SER A 709 -17.48 18.37 -31.59
C SER A 709 -18.35 17.16 -31.24
N ARG A 710 -17.75 15.97 -31.04
CA ARG A 710 -18.46 14.69 -30.84
C ARG A 710 -18.15 14.07 -29.46
N LYS A 711 -18.63 14.70 -28.39
CA LYS A 711 -18.39 14.23 -27.00
C LYS A 711 -18.91 12.81 -26.75
N ARG A 712 -20.01 12.42 -27.40
CA ARG A 712 -20.61 11.06 -27.33
C ARG A 712 -19.59 9.97 -27.66
N LEU A 713 -18.72 10.18 -28.65
CA LEU A 713 -17.73 9.18 -29.07
C LEU A 713 -16.76 8.84 -27.94
N TYR A 714 -16.31 9.83 -27.16
CA TYR A 714 -15.39 9.61 -26.05
C TYR A 714 -16.06 8.92 -24.85
N ILE A 715 -17.36 9.13 -24.65
CA ILE A 715 -18.14 8.38 -23.66
C ILE A 715 -18.21 6.89 -24.05
N VAL A 716 -18.48 6.61 -25.32
CA VAL A 716 -18.53 5.23 -25.85
C VAL A 716 -17.14 4.59 -25.78
N LEU A 717 -16.09 5.32 -26.12
CA LEU A 717 -14.71 4.85 -26.02
C LEU A 717 -14.33 4.54 -24.56
N SER A 718 -14.73 5.40 -23.62
CA SER A 718 -14.56 5.15 -22.18
C SER A 718 -15.24 3.84 -21.75
N GLY A 719 -16.50 3.64 -22.12
CA GLY A 719 -17.24 2.41 -21.81
C GLY A 719 -16.62 1.16 -22.44
N ALA A 720 -16.22 1.22 -23.71
CA ALA A 720 -15.60 0.11 -24.42
C ALA A 720 -14.23 -0.28 -23.82
N ILE A 721 -13.38 0.71 -23.50
CA ILE A 721 -12.08 0.48 -22.85
C ILE A 721 -12.28 -0.11 -21.46
N GLY A 722 -13.26 0.40 -20.68
CA GLY A 722 -13.54 -0.09 -19.34
C GLY A 722 -14.06 -1.54 -19.35
N ALA A 723 -14.93 -1.88 -20.31
CA ALA A 723 -15.40 -3.24 -20.52
C ALA A 723 -14.25 -4.18 -20.95
N ALA A 724 -13.40 -3.73 -21.87
CA ALA A 724 -12.20 -4.47 -22.29
C ALA A 724 -11.29 -4.78 -21.09
N GLY A 725 -11.14 -3.84 -20.14
CA GLY A 725 -10.38 -4.04 -18.90
C GLY A 725 -10.85 -5.24 -18.09
N MET A 726 -12.16 -5.44 -17.99
CA MET A 726 -12.73 -6.61 -17.28
C MET A 726 -12.59 -7.89 -18.10
N LEU A 727 -12.74 -7.81 -19.43
CA LEU A 727 -12.62 -8.96 -20.33
C LEU A 727 -11.19 -9.53 -20.42
N VAL A 728 -10.17 -8.82 -19.96
CA VAL A 728 -8.80 -9.36 -19.84
C VAL A 728 -8.78 -10.65 -19.02
N TYR A 729 -9.62 -10.75 -17.97
CA TYR A 729 -9.68 -11.90 -17.07
C TYR A 729 -10.25 -13.18 -17.70
N TYR A 730 -10.84 -13.06 -18.89
CA TYR A 730 -11.24 -14.22 -19.70
C TYR A 730 -10.02 -14.92 -20.31
N ILE A 731 -8.99 -14.16 -20.69
CA ILE A 731 -7.82 -14.68 -21.41
C ILE A 731 -6.68 -14.95 -20.43
N TRP A 732 -6.41 -14.02 -19.51
CA TRP A 732 -5.28 -14.06 -18.58
C TRP A 732 -5.75 -14.03 -17.11
N GLY A 733 -4.90 -14.50 -16.20
CA GLY A 733 -5.10 -14.40 -14.76
C GLY A 733 -3.87 -13.84 -14.03
N GLY A 734 -3.98 -13.65 -12.72
CA GLY A 734 -2.89 -13.19 -11.84
C GLY A 734 -2.54 -11.71 -12.00
N LEU A 735 -1.33 -11.35 -11.56
CA LEU A 735 -0.84 -9.97 -11.55
C LEU A 735 -0.85 -9.26 -12.93
N PRO A 736 -0.48 -9.90 -14.06
CA PRO A 736 -0.47 -9.21 -15.35
C PRO A 736 -1.87 -8.82 -15.83
N ALA A 737 -2.86 -9.69 -15.61
CA ALA A 737 -4.26 -9.42 -15.94
C ALA A 737 -4.79 -8.24 -15.12
N ALA A 738 -4.49 -8.23 -13.82
CA ALA A 738 -4.80 -7.13 -12.91
C ALA A 738 -4.18 -5.80 -13.36
N ALA A 739 -2.88 -5.78 -13.65
CA ALA A 739 -2.18 -4.57 -14.09
C ALA A 739 -2.77 -4.01 -15.40
N LEU A 740 -3.07 -4.87 -16.38
CA LEU A 740 -3.68 -4.45 -17.64
C LEU A 740 -5.13 -3.97 -17.45
N ALA A 741 -5.92 -4.66 -16.63
CA ALA A 741 -7.28 -4.25 -16.30
C ALA A 741 -7.32 -2.87 -15.64
N VAL A 742 -6.43 -2.62 -14.68
CA VAL A 742 -6.33 -1.31 -14.00
C VAL A 742 -5.83 -0.21 -14.93
N LEU A 743 -4.86 -0.51 -15.80
CA LEU A 743 -4.42 0.42 -16.85
C LEU A 743 -5.60 0.83 -17.76
N LEU A 744 -6.37 -0.15 -18.24
CA LEU A 744 -7.55 0.10 -19.07
C LEU A 744 -8.63 0.85 -18.30
N LEU A 745 -8.88 0.56 -17.02
CA LEU A 745 -9.79 1.35 -16.19
C LEU A 745 -9.31 2.80 -15.98
N GLY A 746 -8.00 3.02 -15.80
CA GLY A 746 -7.42 4.37 -15.68
C GLY A 746 -7.59 5.18 -16.97
N LEU A 747 -7.38 4.54 -18.12
CA LEU A 747 -7.65 5.14 -19.44
C LEU A 747 -9.15 5.40 -19.61
N SER A 748 -10.01 4.42 -19.29
CA SER A 748 -11.47 4.55 -19.34
C SER A 748 -11.95 5.75 -18.52
N ALA A 749 -11.49 5.90 -17.27
CA ALA A 749 -11.83 7.02 -16.39
C ALA A 749 -11.33 8.36 -16.94
N SER A 750 -10.12 8.38 -17.54
CA SER A 750 -9.56 9.58 -18.18
C SER A 750 -10.42 10.11 -19.33
N PHE A 751 -11.01 9.21 -20.13
CA PHE A 751 -11.98 9.57 -21.16
C PHE A 751 -13.36 9.90 -20.56
N GLY A 752 -13.81 9.13 -19.57
CA GLY A 752 -15.13 9.19 -18.97
C GLY A 752 -15.39 10.51 -18.26
N PHE A 753 -14.58 10.86 -17.26
CA PHE A 753 -14.82 12.04 -16.42
C PHE A 753 -14.89 13.36 -17.21
N ALA A 754 -14.01 13.53 -18.21
CA ALA A 754 -14.03 14.72 -19.05
C ALA A 754 -15.24 14.75 -19.98
N SER A 755 -15.56 13.62 -20.63
CA SER A 755 -16.62 13.57 -21.65
C SER A 755 -18.02 13.54 -21.06
N GLN A 756 -18.25 12.84 -19.94
CA GLN A 756 -19.54 12.76 -19.25
C GLN A 756 -19.97 14.12 -18.70
N ASN A 757 -19.06 14.82 -17.99
CA ASN A 757 -19.33 16.16 -17.46
C ASN A 757 -19.60 17.18 -18.59
N ALA A 758 -18.77 17.16 -19.64
CA ALA A 758 -18.95 18.03 -20.80
C ALA A 758 -20.27 17.73 -21.55
N TYR A 759 -20.66 16.46 -21.67
CA TYR A 759 -21.92 16.09 -22.32
C TYR A 759 -23.13 16.51 -21.49
N ALA A 760 -23.12 16.26 -20.18
CA ALA A 760 -24.20 16.65 -19.26
C ALA A 760 -24.49 18.16 -19.30
N LEU A 761 -23.45 18.99 -19.31
CA LEU A 761 -23.58 20.45 -19.31
C LEU A 761 -24.14 21.04 -20.61
N ASN A 762 -23.95 20.33 -21.73
CA ASN A 762 -24.36 20.82 -23.04
C ASN A 762 -25.77 20.37 -23.47
N LEU A 763 -26.45 19.54 -22.67
CA LEU A 763 -27.82 19.15 -22.95
C LEU A 763 -28.76 20.35 -22.76
N ARG A 764 -29.72 20.51 -23.69
CA ARG A 764 -30.67 21.65 -23.66
C ARG A 764 -31.45 21.71 -22.35
N ILE A 765 -31.83 20.54 -21.82
CA ILE A 765 -32.60 20.42 -20.57
C ILE A 765 -31.78 20.79 -19.32
N THR A 766 -30.45 20.80 -19.41
CA THR A 766 -29.56 21.25 -18.32
C THR A 766 -29.65 22.75 -18.10
N ARG A 767 -29.88 23.53 -19.17
CA ARG A 767 -30.08 24.99 -19.08
C ARG A 767 -31.39 25.34 -18.35
N ASP A 768 -32.41 24.49 -18.49
CA ASP A 768 -33.72 24.69 -17.84
C ASP A 768 -33.71 24.34 -16.33
N LEU A 769 -32.84 23.42 -15.90
CA LEU A 769 -32.70 22.99 -14.51
C LEU A 769 -31.64 23.80 -13.74
N GLY A 770 -30.66 24.35 -14.46
CA GLY A 770 -29.45 24.96 -13.92
C GLY A 770 -28.28 23.99 -13.92
N GLU A 771 -27.13 24.45 -14.39
CA GLU A 771 -25.91 23.65 -14.59
C GLU A 771 -25.41 22.99 -13.29
N SER A 772 -25.48 23.70 -12.16
CA SER A 772 -25.09 23.19 -10.85
C SER A 772 -25.98 22.05 -10.35
N THR A 773 -27.30 22.19 -10.52
CA THR A 773 -28.29 21.16 -10.13
C THR A 773 -28.14 19.91 -10.99
N ALA A 774 -27.91 20.09 -12.30
CA ALA A 774 -27.71 18.98 -13.23
C ALA A 774 -26.44 18.18 -12.89
N ILE A 775 -25.30 18.86 -12.64
CA ILE A 775 -24.06 18.21 -12.19
C ILE A 775 -24.27 17.52 -10.84
N GLY A 776 -24.96 18.17 -9.90
CA GLY A 776 -25.24 17.59 -8.59
C GLY A 776 -26.01 16.26 -8.69
N LEU A 777 -26.96 16.18 -9.63
CA LEU A 777 -27.75 14.97 -9.85
C LEU A 777 -26.96 13.87 -10.56
N THR A 778 -26.10 14.20 -11.53
CA THR A 778 -25.21 13.21 -12.15
C THR A 778 -24.20 12.65 -11.14
N ASN A 779 -23.68 13.50 -10.24
CA ASN A 779 -22.82 13.05 -9.15
C ASN A 779 -23.55 12.16 -8.14
N ALA A 780 -24.84 12.39 -7.89
CA ALA A 780 -25.65 11.52 -7.05
C ALA A 780 -25.77 10.10 -7.65
N VAL A 781 -25.95 10.01 -8.97
CA VAL A 781 -25.96 8.72 -9.69
C VAL A 781 -24.58 8.04 -9.62
N GLU A 782 -23.51 8.80 -9.78
CA GLU A 782 -22.14 8.29 -9.61
C GLU A 782 -21.95 7.68 -8.21
N ARG A 783 -22.34 8.41 -7.15
CA ARG A 783 -22.27 7.93 -5.76
C ARG A 783 -23.10 6.68 -5.53
N LEU A 784 -24.29 6.57 -6.12
CA LEU A 784 -25.08 5.34 -6.05
C LEU A 784 -24.33 4.16 -6.66
N GLY A 785 -23.65 4.35 -7.80
CA GLY A 785 -22.79 3.32 -8.38
C GLY A 785 -21.63 2.93 -7.47
N GLN A 786 -21.01 3.91 -6.80
CA GLN A 786 -19.92 3.65 -5.85
C GLN A 786 -20.36 2.82 -4.63
N VAL A 787 -21.59 3.04 -4.15
CA VAL A 787 -22.20 2.26 -3.05
C VAL A 787 -22.57 0.85 -3.50
N LEU A 788 -23.19 0.72 -4.66
CA LEU A 788 -23.66 -0.57 -5.16
C LEU A 788 -22.55 -1.45 -5.72
N GLY A 789 -21.40 -0.88 -6.09
CA GLY A 789 -20.29 -1.59 -6.74
C GLY A 789 -19.78 -2.78 -5.94
N PRO A 790 -19.27 -2.59 -4.70
CA PRO A 790 -18.78 -3.68 -3.88
C PRO A 790 -19.83 -4.75 -3.60
N LEU A 791 -21.09 -4.34 -3.37
CA LEU A 791 -22.21 -5.27 -3.13
C LEU A 791 -22.52 -6.13 -4.36
N MET A 792 -22.53 -5.50 -5.54
CA MET A 792 -22.76 -6.18 -6.82
C MET A 792 -21.65 -7.18 -7.09
N PHE A 793 -20.39 -6.79 -6.95
CA PHE A 793 -19.26 -7.72 -7.15
C PHE A 793 -19.26 -8.84 -6.12
N GLY A 794 -19.57 -8.55 -4.84
CA GLY A 794 -19.75 -9.58 -3.82
C GLY A 794 -20.84 -10.59 -4.19
N TRP A 795 -21.97 -10.13 -4.73
CA TRP A 795 -23.04 -11.00 -5.20
C TRP A 795 -22.65 -11.83 -6.44
N VAL A 796 -22.02 -11.19 -7.43
CA VAL A 796 -21.58 -11.85 -8.66
C VAL A 796 -20.54 -12.95 -8.37
N ILE A 797 -19.61 -12.70 -7.45
CA ILE A 797 -18.62 -13.70 -7.02
C ILE A 797 -19.30 -14.86 -6.31
N ALA A 798 -20.26 -14.56 -5.42
CA ALA A 798 -20.98 -15.59 -4.67
C ALA A 798 -21.77 -16.56 -5.57
N VAL A 799 -22.23 -16.10 -6.74
CA VAL A 799 -23.03 -16.93 -7.68
C VAL A 799 -22.19 -17.54 -8.79
N ALA A 800 -21.32 -16.75 -9.43
CA ALA A 800 -20.60 -17.17 -10.65
C ALA A 800 -19.14 -17.56 -10.41
N GLY A 801 -18.62 -17.35 -9.20
CA GLY A 801 -17.20 -17.45 -8.90
C GLY A 801 -16.40 -16.26 -9.44
N LEU A 802 -15.12 -16.23 -9.05
CA LEU A 802 -14.25 -15.05 -9.18
C LEU A 802 -13.93 -14.69 -10.65
N GLN A 803 -13.49 -15.65 -11.45
CA GLN A 803 -13.02 -15.41 -12.82
C GLN A 803 -14.19 -15.16 -13.80
N ASN A 804 -15.23 -15.99 -13.72
CA ASN A 804 -16.43 -15.81 -14.54
C ASN A 804 -17.20 -14.55 -14.15
N GLY A 805 -17.23 -14.19 -12.86
CA GLY A 805 -17.89 -13.00 -12.36
C GLY A 805 -17.36 -11.68 -12.97
N VAL A 806 -16.04 -11.52 -13.03
CA VAL A 806 -15.41 -10.35 -13.67
C VAL A 806 -15.74 -10.31 -15.16
N THR A 807 -15.66 -11.46 -15.84
CA THR A 807 -15.92 -11.57 -17.27
C THR A 807 -17.37 -11.21 -17.61
N PHE A 808 -18.36 -11.73 -16.87
CA PHE A 808 -19.77 -11.40 -17.05
C PHE A 808 -20.05 -9.92 -16.79
N THR A 809 -19.39 -9.33 -15.80
CA THR A 809 -19.48 -7.88 -15.53
C THR A 809 -18.94 -7.07 -16.71
N GLY A 810 -17.83 -7.51 -17.32
CA GLY A 810 -17.28 -6.91 -18.54
C GLY A 810 -18.24 -6.96 -19.72
N LEU A 811 -18.86 -8.12 -19.97
CA LEU A 811 -19.87 -8.28 -21.03
C LEU A 811 -21.10 -7.39 -20.77
N GLY A 812 -21.59 -7.34 -19.53
CA GLY A 812 -22.69 -6.47 -19.14
C GLY A 812 -22.35 -4.99 -19.35
N TYR A 813 -21.14 -4.57 -18.96
CA TYR A 813 -20.70 -3.19 -19.17
C TYR A 813 -20.59 -2.83 -20.67
N LEU A 814 -20.11 -3.76 -21.50
CA LEU A 814 -20.10 -3.59 -22.95
C LEU A 814 -21.52 -3.47 -23.53
N ALA A 815 -22.45 -4.32 -23.09
CA ALA A 815 -23.84 -4.28 -23.52
C ALA A 815 -24.51 -2.95 -23.16
N LEU A 816 -24.29 -2.42 -21.95
CA LEU A 816 -24.79 -1.10 -21.53
C LEU A 816 -24.17 0.03 -22.36
N THR A 817 -22.88 -0.08 -22.69
CA THR A 817 -22.20 0.89 -23.56
C THR A 817 -22.80 0.88 -24.97
N ILE A 818 -23.10 -0.30 -25.52
CA ILE A 818 -23.76 -0.43 -26.83
C ILE A 818 -25.18 0.15 -26.77
N LEU A 819 -25.94 -0.13 -25.71
CA LEU A 819 -27.28 0.43 -25.52
C LEU A 819 -27.23 1.97 -25.44
N PHE A 820 -26.20 2.53 -24.80
CA PHE A 820 -25.98 3.97 -24.76
C PHE A 820 -25.81 4.57 -26.17
N VAL A 821 -25.10 3.90 -27.09
CA VAL A 821 -24.94 4.36 -28.48
C VAL A 821 -26.30 4.52 -29.17
N PHE A 822 -27.22 3.58 -28.97
CA PHE A 822 -28.55 3.61 -29.57
C PHE A 822 -29.50 4.60 -28.89
N MET A 823 -29.35 4.79 -27.58
CA MET A 823 -30.26 5.63 -26.80
C MET A 823 -29.86 7.11 -26.83
N ALA A 824 -28.57 7.44 -26.80
CA ALA A 824 -28.07 8.81 -26.71
C ALA A 824 -27.94 9.48 -28.09
N ARG A 825 -28.56 10.66 -28.24
CA ARG A 825 -28.46 11.45 -29.48
C ARG A 825 -27.08 12.09 -29.63
N GLU A 826 -26.62 12.16 -30.87
CA GLU A 826 -25.39 12.90 -31.20
C GLU A 826 -25.67 14.40 -31.24
N VAL A 827 -25.29 15.09 -30.17
CA VAL A 827 -25.30 16.55 -30.14
C VAL A 827 -23.96 17.02 -30.73
N ARG A 828 -23.94 17.41 -32.01
CA ARG A 828 -22.77 18.04 -32.63
C ARG A 828 -22.55 19.41 -31.99
N MET A 829 -21.43 19.58 -31.31
CA MET A 829 -21.10 20.81 -30.59
C MET A 829 -20.17 21.69 -31.44
N PRO A 830 -20.30 23.03 -31.40
CA PRO A 830 -19.30 23.90 -32.00
C PRO A 830 -17.96 23.65 -31.31
N ALA A 831 -16.94 23.24 -32.07
CA ALA A 831 -15.58 23.15 -31.56
C ALA A 831 -15.17 24.55 -31.05
N ARG A 832 -14.43 24.61 -29.94
CA ARG A 832 -13.77 25.86 -29.56
C ARG A 832 -12.81 26.21 -30.69
N ALA A 833 -13.23 27.09 -31.60
CA ALA A 833 -12.33 27.71 -32.56
C ALA A 833 -11.15 28.27 -31.77
N ALA A 834 -9.94 27.92 -32.18
CA ALA A 834 -8.72 28.31 -31.50
C ALA A 834 -8.65 29.84 -31.37
N ALA A 835 -9.12 30.38 -30.23
CA ALA A 835 -8.80 31.71 -29.75
C ALA A 835 -7.37 31.67 -29.21
N ARG A 836 -6.43 31.39 -30.10
CA ARG A 836 -4.98 31.54 -29.95
C ARG A 836 -4.46 32.02 -31.30
N LYS A 837 -4.58 33.34 -31.52
CA LYS A 837 -3.44 34.07 -32.07
C LYS A 837 -2.48 34.33 -30.92
#